data_AF-A0A368YH90-F1
#
_entry.id   AF-A0A368YH90-F1
#
_cell.length_a   1.000
_cell.length_b   1.000
_cell.length_c   1.000
_cell.angle_alpha   90.00
_cell.angle_beta   90.00
_cell.angle_gamma   90.00
#
_symmetry.space_group_name_H-M   'P 1'
#
loop_
_entity.id
_entity.type
_entity.pdbx_description
1 polymer ?
#
loop_
_entity_poly.entity_id
_entity_poly.type
_entity_poly.pdbx_seq_one_letter_code
_entity_poly.pdbx_strand_id
1 'polypeptide(L)'
;MTLRRIFMAGLLASTMLAGCNGGDDKSPPADTRSQGTFDQLKAEIDQLKNEIGRKDQANEQTYAELKAALAQLQALGLVELKQDVAALQSRVAASEEGLKQLAALSAHLDKIDAALEALDAKTLSGEDRIKLGTLQSDFAVLKADYDAAVKLAGDPASTTTLTKLLQGLADGKADKMLIEKLQQTLGELTEGLGKAKLGTEKSAGELEKRIATLEAAIDKLSNPRVDMALTQFVDPFIGTGPGQMYDGPGGGQSMGAFTFPAAGRPFGMVNWGPDTNTPGGYSVKGYHYEMNRIVGFPLTHLSGVGCDAGSAIPFLPMSSANETQPALDHKQEAAQPGYYYIKLPDSGIETELTATTRTGLGKFTYPAGKSALLRIDAASSTGSGTLTVDAASKSVSGYTSDGGFCGSGGRFNVYFHAVFDQAFTPSTTSGNFTTLTFTAVAGAPTVVRSKVGLSYVNAANAKENLEKESGNATFEQVREQASADWNKRLNAIQISGGSADDTRKFYTALYHSLQTPSTFSDVNGEYIRFGATKTEKVEKDRVHYSSFSSWDTYRSLIPLQSLLYPHELSDMMQTLVNDAKQCGGTFPMWVHGNSSSPIMPGDGVSIIVAQAHAYGARNFDTAAASKTMRDTAFGRTTQCGGKTTLRGLGDYMKLGYIPYNSNEQGATSTNMEYTSTDFAISRFVTALGTKDDQVIVGGSGDEAATLRKRSGNWQNLFNPDWKNVVWNKDDKWESGSPVVEAWTKANGKQPHPQIQPRRSDGSWPSVYAADNKGDNRRNYTEQYREGNAEQYTWMAPHDIRGLINAVGGEKAALARLDTFTTYVNAYEDLPGYMWIGNEPNFASPFLYNWTSQPYKSQAVVQRIRTNQFTTKVDGIPGNDDLGAESGWLVWSMLGLYPEIPAVAGLTLVSPTFEKAVIWQGENRLMTIKAQNPGKTYVQNLKVDGKAHDSTWLPIDPSGGNVKLDFTLGDKPSCWGSKPAANIPPSFGPDGNDTALIGPAEICDPQATKPTVVTAKKGGE
;
A
#
# COMPACT_ATOMS: atom_id res chain seq x y z
N MET A 1 -46.99 58.07 -28.02
CA MET A 1 -46.05 59.01 -27.37
C MET A 1 -46.56 59.60 -26.06
N THR A 2 -47.87 59.83 -25.86
CA THR A 2 -48.39 60.57 -24.69
C THR A 2 -48.10 59.93 -23.32
N LEU A 3 -48.16 58.60 -23.16
CA LEU A 3 -47.81 57.93 -21.89
C LEU A 3 -46.35 58.19 -21.47
N ARG A 4 -45.43 58.44 -22.41
CA ARG A 4 -44.01 58.73 -22.14
C ARG A 4 -43.80 60.07 -21.44
N ARG A 5 -44.85 60.89 -21.27
CA ARG A 5 -44.84 62.15 -20.50
C ARG A 5 -45.43 62.04 -19.10
N ILE A 6 -46.12 60.95 -18.76
CA ILE A 6 -46.79 60.81 -17.45
C ILE A 6 -45.83 60.22 -16.41
N PHE A 7 -45.08 59.16 -16.74
CA PHE A 7 -44.14 58.58 -15.76
C PHE A 7 -42.86 59.41 -15.58
N MET A 8 -42.48 60.23 -16.56
CA MET A 8 -41.40 61.22 -16.40
C MET A 8 -41.77 62.39 -15.48
N ALA A 9 -43.01 62.47 -14.98
CA ALA A 9 -43.39 63.35 -13.88
C ALA A 9 -43.14 62.72 -12.49
N GLY A 10 -42.85 61.41 -12.42
CA GLY A 10 -42.49 60.71 -11.17
C GLY A 10 -41.00 60.80 -10.80
N LEU A 11 -40.12 61.06 -11.77
CA LEU A 11 -38.70 61.33 -11.54
C LEU A 11 -38.37 62.80 -11.82
N LEU A 12 -38.73 63.70 -10.90
CA LEU A 12 -37.98 64.96 -10.62
C LEU A 12 -38.46 65.74 -9.37
N ALA A 13 -38.89 65.03 -8.32
CA ALA A 13 -39.03 65.60 -6.97
C ALA A 13 -38.74 64.53 -5.91
N SER A 14 -37.83 64.72 -4.95
CA SER A 14 -36.76 65.73 -4.84
C SER A 14 -35.72 65.21 -3.82
N THR A 15 -34.43 65.50 -4.03
CA THR A 15 -33.35 65.08 -3.12
C THR A 15 -33.17 66.03 -1.94
N MET A 16 -32.77 65.47 -0.78
CA MET A 16 -32.46 66.18 0.49
C MET A 16 -33.73 66.76 1.17
N LEU A 17 -33.88 66.79 2.50
CA LEU A 17 -32.91 67.06 3.59
C LEU A 17 -33.28 66.30 4.89
N ALA A 18 -32.46 66.43 5.94
CA ALA A 18 -32.66 65.80 7.26
C ALA A 18 -33.47 66.67 8.25
N GLY A 19 -33.98 66.06 9.32
CA GLY A 19 -34.59 66.74 10.46
C GLY A 19 -34.91 65.79 11.63
N CYS A 20 -34.36 66.06 12.82
CA CYS A 20 -34.53 65.23 14.01
C CYS A 20 -35.60 65.79 14.96
N ASN A 21 -36.14 64.96 15.87
CA ASN A 21 -35.77 64.93 17.31
C ASN A 21 -36.96 64.66 18.27
N GLY A 22 -36.69 63.97 19.40
CA GLY A 22 -37.59 63.76 20.56
C GLY A 22 -38.57 62.57 20.45
N GLY A 23 -38.83 61.79 21.52
CA GLY A 23 -38.21 61.78 22.85
C GLY A 23 -38.77 60.70 23.80
N ASP A 24 -37.99 60.41 24.85
CA ASP A 24 -38.31 59.81 26.17
C ASP A 24 -38.84 58.35 26.33
N ASP A 25 -37.89 57.48 26.71
CA ASP A 25 -37.83 56.79 28.03
C ASP A 25 -38.70 55.53 28.34
N LYS A 26 -38.09 54.32 28.25
CA LYS A 26 -37.86 53.35 29.38
C LYS A 26 -37.33 51.96 28.98
N SER A 27 -36.55 51.36 29.88
CA SER A 27 -36.08 49.95 29.89
C SER A 27 -35.72 49.49 31.32
N PRO A 28 -35.64 48.18 31.64
CA PRO A 28 -36.10 46.98 30.92
C PRO A 28 -37.36 46.43 31.66
N PRO A 29 -37.51 45.24 32.33
CA PRO A 29 -36.68 44.03 32.52
C PRO A 29 -37.34 42.68 32.07
N ALA A 30 -36.53 41.62 32.12
CA ALA A 30 -36.87 40.21 32.45
C ALA A 30 -37.92 39.39 31.65
N ASP A 31 -37.39 38.60 30.71
CA ASP A 31 -37.45 37.11 30.72
C ASP A 31 -38.61 36.33 30.03
N THR A 32 -38.31 35.06 29.71
CA THR A 32 -39.15 33.96 29.18
C THR A 32 -39.56 33.99 27.70
N ARG A 33 -38.61 33.71 26.78
CA ARG A 33 -38.89 32.88 25.58
C ARG A 33 -37.71 32.20 24.87
N SER A 34 -36.73 31.68 25.61
CA SER A 34 -35.59 30.92 25.09
C SER A 34 -35.91 29.54 24.45
N GLN A 35 -37.19 29.19 24.28
CA GLN A 35 -37.64 28.01 23.53
C GLN A 35 -38.19 28.36 22.14
N GLY A 36 -38.60 29.62 21.91
CA GLY A 36 -39.27 30.01 20.67
C GLY A 36 -38.41 29.78 19.42
N THR A 37 -37.13 30.14 19.47
CA THR A 37 -36.24 30.11 18.29
C THR A 37 -35.92 28.70 17.81
N PHE A 38 -35.76 27.72 18.72
CA PHE A 38 -35.41 26.35 18.33
C PHE A 38 -36.64 25.59 17.81
N ASP A 39 -37.79 25.71 18.50
CA ASP A 39 -39.03 25.09 18.02
C ASP A 39 -39.55 25.76 16.73
N GLN A 40 -39.29 27.05 16.52
CA GLN A 40 -39.61 27.73 15.26
C GLN A 40 -38.68 27.32 14.12
N LEU A 41 -37.35 27.24 14.33
CA LEU A 41 -36.46 26.66 13.31
C LEU A 41 -36.85 25.21 13.00
N LYS A 42 -37.21 24.42 14.01
CA LYS A 42 -37.63 23.03 13.84
C LYS A 42 -38.94 22.92 13.05
N ALA A 43 -39.91 23.79 13.31
CA ALA A 43 -41.13 23.87 12.51
C ALA A 43 -40.86 24.32 11.06
N GLU A 44 -39.95 25.27 10.84
CA GLU A 44 -39.53 25.70 9.50
C GLU A 44 -38.74 24.58 8.78
N ILE A 45 -37.92 23.79 9.48
CA ILE A 45 -37.22 22.61 8.95
C ILE A 45 -38.20 21.47 8.63
N ASP A 46 -39.16 21.17 9.51
CA ASP A 46 -40.19 20.16 9.25
C ASP A 46 -41.13 20.61 8.13
N GLN A 47 -41.41 21.91 7.98
CA GLN A 47 -42.09 22.45 6.81
C GLN A 47 -41.24 22.30 5.54
N LEU A 48 -39.94 22.63 5.58
CA LEU A 48 -39.03 22.44 4.44
C LEU A 48 -38.92 20.98 4.02
N LYS A 49 -38.88 20.03 4.96
CA LYS A 49 -38.92 18.59 4.69
C LYS A 49 -40.21 18.17 3.98
N ASN A 50 -41.35 18.69 4.43
CA ASN A 50 -42.64 18.50 3.75
C ASN A 50 -42.70 19.20 2.38
N GLU A 51 -42.01 20.32 2.17
CA GLU A 51 -41.93 20.99 0.87
C GLU A 51 -40.98 20.29 -0.11
N ILE A 52 -39.88 19.68 0.35
CA ILE A 52 -38.99 18.84 -0.48
C ILE A 52 -39.77 17.61 -0.96
N GLY A 53 -40.37 16.83 -0.04
CA GLY A 53 -41.16 15.66 -0.41
C GLY A 53 -42.39 15.95 -1.29
N ARG A 54 -42.88 17.19 -1.32
CA ARG A 54 -43.94 17.65 -2.24
C ARG A 54 -43.41 18.17 -3.58
N LYS A 55 -42.16 18.66 -3.66
CA LYS A 55 -41.49 19.01 -4.92
C LYS A 55 -41.20 17.76 -5.74
N ASP A 56 -40.76 16.67 -5.10
CA ASP A 56 -40.50 15.41 -5.80
C ASP A 56 -41.76 14.85 -6.49
N GLN A 57 -42.91 14.83 -5.80
CA GLN A 57 -44.19 14.44 -6.41
C GLN A 57 -44.64 15.37 -7.54
N ALA A 58 -44.43 16.69 -7.41
CA ALA A 58 -44.73 17.65 -8.48
C ALA A 58 -43.82 17.46 -9.69
N ASN A 59 -42.55 17.10 -9.48
CA ASN A 59 -41.58 16.81 -10.52
C ASN A 59 -41.92 15.49 -11.24
N GLU A 60 -42.22 14.42 -10.51
CA GLU A 60 -42.68 13.14 -11.09
C GLU A 60 -43.95 13.33 -11.94
N GLN A 61 -44.94 14.08 -11.45
CA GLN A 61 -46.16 14.37 -12.22
C GLN A 61 -45.85 15.17 -13.49
N THR A 62 -45.09 16.27 -13.38
CA THR A 62 -44.70 17.12 -14.53
C THR A 62 -43.95 16.30 -15.59
N TYR A 63 -43.09 15.37 -15.14
CA TYR A 63 -42.33 14.52 -16.02
C TYR A 63 -43.17 13.38 -16.65
N ALA A 64 -44.16 12.85 -15.92
CA ALA A 64 -45.16 11.92 -16.47
C ALA A 64 -46.02 12.58 -17.56
N GLU A 65 -46.40 13.86 -17.37
CA GLU A 65 -47.10 14.66 -18.38
C GLU A 65 -46.24 14.86 -19.65
N LEU A 66 -44.94 15.16 -19.48
CA LEU A 66 -43.99 15.24 -20.61
C LEU A 66 -43.80 13.90 -21.33
N LYS A 67 -43.67 12.78 -20.60
CA LYS A 67 -43.62 11.41 -21.17
C LYS A 67 -44.90 11.09 -21.96
N ALA A 68 -46.07 11.47 -21.45
CA ALA A 68 -47.35 11.24 -22.11
C ALA A 68 -47.48 12.05 -23.41
N ALA A 69 -47.15 13.35 -23.39
CA ALA A 69 -47.16 14.20 -24.57
C ALA A 69 -46.17 13.73 -25.66
N LEU A 70 -44.99 13.24 -25.26
CA LEU A 70 -43.98 12.69 -26.16
C LEU A 70 -44.43 11.38 -26.82
N ALA A 71 -45.13 10.51 -26.08
CA ALA A 71 -45.73 9.29 -26.62
C ALA A 71 -46.88 9.60 -27.61
N GLN A 72 -47.70 10.62 -27.35
CA GLN A 72 -48.72 11.09 -28.28
C GLN A 72 -48.10 11.60 -29.59
N LEU A 73 -47.00 12.37 -29.52
CA LEU A 73 -46.26 12.81 -30.71
C LEU A 73 -45.68 11.66 -31.55
N GLN A 74 -45.20 10.60 -30.90
CA GLN A 74 -44.71 9.42 -31.60
C GLN A 74 -45.83 8.67 -32.33
N ALA A 75 -47.04 8.64 -31.77
CA ALA A 75 -48.22 8.04 -32.42
C ALA A 75 -48.71 8.81 -33.67
N LEU A 76 -48.39 10.10 -33.80
CA LEU A 76 -48.76 10.93 -34.97
C LEU A 76 -47.88 10.70 -36.21
N GLY A 77 -46.83 9.89 -36.12
CA GLY A 77 -46.10 9.36 -37.29
C GLY A 77 -45.28 10.38 -38.10
N LEU A 78 -45.10 11.61 -37.62
CA LEU A 78 -44.42 12.71 -38.31
C LEU A 78 -42.94 12.36 -38.62
N VAL A 79 -42.66 12.00 -39.87
CA VAL A 79 -41.36 11.45 -40.30
C VAL A 79 -40.21 12.46 -40.15
N GLU A 80 -40.47 13.75 -40.37
CA GLU A 80 -39.45 14.81 -40.37
C GLU A 80 -38.94 15.18 -38.96
N LEU A 81 -39.70 14.90 -37.89
CA LEU A 81 -39.37 15.28 -36.51
C LEU A 81 -38.62 14.21 -35.71
N LYS A 82 -38.28 13.07 -36.31
CA LYS A 82 -37.74 11.90 -35.59
C LYS A 82 -36.40 12.15 -34.87
N GLN A 83 -35.54 12.99 -35.42
CA GLN A 83 -34.24 13.31 -34.78
C GLN A 83 -34.42 14.20 -33.55
N ASP A 84 -35.30 15.21 -33.63
CA ASP A 84 -35.63 16.08 -32.50
C ASP A 84 -36.33 15.30 -31.38
N VAL A 85 -37.24 14.38 -31.72
CA VAL A 85 -37.90 13.48 -30.75
C VAL A 85 -36.88 12.57 -30.04
N ALA A 86 -35.88 12.03 -30.75
CA ALA A 86 -34.82 11.23 -30.12
C ALA A 86 -33.92 12.09 -29.21
N ALA A 87 -33.54 13.29 -29.65
CA ALA A 87 -32.76 14.23 -28.83
C ALA A 87 -33.53 14.70 -27.58
N LEU A 88 -34.84 14.90 -27.69
CA LEU A 88 -35.77 15.13 -26.58
C LEU A 88 -35.72 13.95 -25.60
N GLN A 89 -35.95 12.72 -26.05
CA GLN A 89 -35.92 11.52 -25.19
C GLN A 89 -34.62 11.42 -24.37
N SER A 90 -33.45 11.64 -24.98
CA SER A 90 -32.16 11.58 -24.29
C SER A 90 -31.97 12.70 -23.25
N ARG A 91 -32.38 13.94 -23.56
CA ARG A 91 -32.28 15.07 -22.61
C ARG A 91 -33.25 14.93 -21.42
N VAL A 92 -34.45 14.44 -21.72
CA VAL A 92 -35.51 14.14 -20.74
C VAL A 92 -35.00 13.05 -19.79
N ALA A 93 -34.54 11.90 -20.31
CA ALA A 93 -33.98 10.81 -19.49
C ALA A 93 -32.77 11.23 -18.62
N ALA A 94 -31.84 12.03 -19.14
CA ALA A 94 -30.70 12.53 -18.38
C ALA A 94 -31.11 13.45 -17.21
N SER A 95 -32.23 14.18 -17.35
CA SER A 95 -32.76 15.05 -16.29
C SER A 95 -33.47 14.23 -15.19
N GLU A 96 -34.15 13.14 -15.56
CA GLU A 96 -34.77 12.18 -14.64
C GLU A 96 -33.73 11.52 -13.72
N GLU A 97 -32.53 11.28 -14.25
CA GLU A 97 -31.43 10.68 -13.51
C GLU A 97 -30.76 11.70 -12.56
N GLY A 98 -30.56 12.94 -12.99
CA GLY A 98 -30.05 14.01 -12.13
C GLY A 98 -30.95 14.33 -10.94
N LEU A 99 -32.28 14.26 -11.11
CA LEU A 99 -33.24 14.43 -10.01
C LEU A 99 -33.16 13.29 -8.97
N LYS A 100 -33.06 12.02 -9.42
CA LYS A 100 -32.87 10.88 -8.50
C LYS A 100 -31.57 10.98 -7.71
N GLN A 101 -30.50 11.44 -8.34
CA GLN A 101 -29.21 11.67 -7.69
C GLN A 101 -29.35 12.72 -6.60
N LEU A 102 -29.98 13.88 -6.87
CA LEU A 102 -30.25 14.90 -5.84
C LEU A 102 -31.12 14.36 -4.70
N ALA A 103 -32.22 13.65 -4.99
CA ALA A 103 -33.09 13.08 -3.97
C ALA A 103 -32.35 12.12 -3.00
N ALA A 104 -31.39 11.34 -3.52
CA ALA A 104 -30.54 10.47 -2.69
C ALA A 104 -29.63 11.24 -1.71
N LEU A 105 -29.20 12.46 -2.06
CA LEU A 105 -28.33 13.29 -1.22
C LEU A 105 -29.07 13.90 -0.01
N SER A 106 -30.40 14.11 -0.09
CA SER A 106 -31.18 14.68 1.02
C SER A 106 -31.00 13.90 2.32
N ALA A 107 -30.96 12.57 2.23
CA ALA A 107 -30.78 11.67 3.37
C ALA A 107 -29.34 11.66 3.94
N HIS A 108 -28.38 12.35 3.33
CA HIS A 108 -27.06 12.63 3.91
C HIS A 108 -27.02 14.02 4.56
N LEU A 109 -27.65 15.02 3.95
CA LEU A 109 -27.79 16.35 4.57
C LEU A 109 -28.49 16.28 5.94
N ASP A 110 -29.54 15.45 6.06
CA ASP A 110 -30.21 15.18 7.35
C ASP A 110 -29.31 14.53 8.41
N LYS A 111 -28.35 13.68 8.00
CA LYS A 111 -27.38 13.06 8.92
C LYS A 111 -26.33 14.08 9.37
N ILE A 112 -25.88 14.94 8.45
CA ILE A 112 -24.94 16.03 8.76
C ILE A 112 -25.56 16.99 9.78
N ASP A 113 -26.80 17.43 9.56
CA ASP A 113 -27.55 18.30 10.49
C ASP A 113 -27.56 17.71 11.91
N ALA A 114 -28.07 16.48 12.05
CA ALA A 114 -28.19 15.81 13.35
C ALA A 114 -26.82 15.50 14.00
N ALA A 115 -25.77 15.28 13.21
CA ALA A 115 -24.42 15.07 13.73
C ALA A 115 -23.75 16.38 14.19
N LEU A 116 -24.05 17.51 13.55
CA LEU A 116 -23.61 18.84 13.98
C LEU A 116 -24.34 19.28 15.26
N GLU A 117 -25.65 19.02 15.39
CA GLU A 117 -26.38 19.19 16.65
C GLU A 117 -25.77 18.35 17.78
N ALA A 118 -25.50 17.06 17.50
CA ALA A 118 -24.89 16.15 18.47
C ALA A 118 -23.42 16.48 18.83
N LEU A 119 -22.73 17.25 17.99
CA LEU A 119 -21.40 17.81 18.27
C LEU A 119 -21.48 19.07 19.12
N ASP A 120 -22.43 19.98 18.86
CA ASP A 120 -22.59 21.22 19.62
C ASP A 120 -23.00 20.97 21.09
N ALA A 121 -23.75 19.89 21.31
CA ALA A 121 -24.12 19.39 22.63
C ALA A 121 -22.95 18.74 23.41
N LYS A 122 -21.78 18.50 22.80
CA LYS A 122 -20.60 17.93 23.49
C LYS A 122 -19.73 19.03 24.13
N THR A 123 -19.06 18.65 25.21
CA THR A 123 -17.92 19.40 25.75
C THR A 123 -16.71 19.16 24.83
N LEU A 124 -16.48 20.09 23.89
CA LEU A 124 -15.35 20.09 22.97
C LEU A 124 -14.21 20.99 23.47
N SER A 125 -12.99 20.80 22.95
CA SER A 125 -11.87 21.71 23.21
C SER A 125 -12.11 23.08 22.55
N GLY A 126 -11.33 24.10 22.93
CA GLY A 126 -11.40 25.43 22.31
C GLY A 126 -11.08 25.41 20.80
N GLU A 127 -10.18 24.52 20.37
CA GLU A 127 -9.85 24.33 18.95
C GLU A 127 -10.96 23.58 18.21
N ASP A 128 -11.55 22.56 18.85
CA ASP A 128 -12.62 21.74 18.26
C ASP A 128 -13.95 22.49 18.19
N ARG A 129 -14.20 23.44 19.11
CA ARG A 129 -15.28 24.45 18.99
C ARG A 129 -15.12 25.31 17.74
N ILE A 130 -13.89 25.71 17.38
CA ILE A 130 -13.63 26.49 16.15
C ILE A 130 -13.87 25.61 14.91
N LYS A 131 -13.36 24.37 14.90
CA LYS A 131 -13.62 23.39 13.82
C LYS A 131 -15.12 23.17 13.59
N LEU A 132 -15.89 23.00 14.66
CA LEU A 132 -17.34 22.84 14.59
C LEU A 132 -18.03 24.06 13.94
N GLY A 133 -17.65 25.28 14.34
CA GLY A 133 -18.20 26.51 13.74
C GLY A 133 -17.91 26.64 12.24
N THR A 134 -16.73 26.20 11.78
CA THR A 134 -16.42 26.09 10.35
C THR A 134 -17.34 25.07 9.67
N LEU A 135 -17.47 23.85 10.21
CA LEU A 135 -18.31 22.80 9.63
C LEU A 135 -19.80 23.18 9.55
N GLN A 136 -20.31 23.88 10.57
CA GLN A 136 -21.67 24.44 10.56
C GLN A 136 -21.84 25.50 9.44
N SER A 137 -20.82 26.32 9.21
CA SER A 137 -20.83 27.34 8.15
C SER A 137 -20.78 26.71 6.76
N ASP A 138 -19.88 25.75 6.54
CA ASP A 138 -19.71 25.04 5.28
C ASP A 138 -20.97 24.22 4.92
N PHE A 139 -21.60 23.59 5.91
CA PHE A 139 -22.87 22.88 5.75
C PHE A 139 -24.00 23.83 5.36
N ALA A 140 -24.09 25.02 5.95
CA ALA A 140 -25.12 26.01 5.57
C ALA A 140 -24.97 26.46 4.10
N VAL A 141 -23.74 26.64 3.61
CA VAL A 141 -23.48 26.94 2.19
C VAL A 141 -23.86 25.75 1.30
N LEU A 142 -23.49 24.52 1.69
CA LEU A 142 -23.86 23.30 0.96
C LEU A 142 -25.37 23.09 0.86
N LYS A 143 -26.10 23.31 1.96
CA LYS A 143 -27.57 23.19 2.02
C LYS A 143 -28.25 24.21 1.10
N ALA A 144 -27.77 25.45 1.10
CA ALA A 144 -28.23 26.49 0.17
C ALA A 144 -27.92 26.18 -1.31
N ASP A 145 -26.78 25.56 -1.61
CA ASP A 145 -26.43 25.12 -2.96
C ASP A 145 -27.29 23.94 -3.43
N TYR A 146 -27.58 23.00 -2.53
CA TYR A 146 -28.51 21.89 -2.78
C TYR A 146 -29.93 22.40 -3.07
N ASP A 147 -30.47 23.28 -2.23
CA ASP A 147 -31.79 23.89 -2.43
C ASP A 147 -31.86 24.67 -3.76
N ALA A 148 -30.76 25.35 -4.15
CA ALA A 148 -30.66 26.01 -5.44
C ALA A 148 -30.60 25.03 -6.62
N ALA A 149 -29.91 23.89 -6.49
CA ALA A 149 -29.86 22.84 -7.51
C ALA A 149 -31.23 22.17 -7.70
N VAL A 150 -31.90 21.77 -6.61
CA VAL A 150 -33.26 21.21 -6.64
C VAL A 150 -34.25 22.20 -7.27
N LYS A 151 -34.14 23.50 -6.94
CA LYS A 151 -34.98 24.55 -7.55
C LYS A 151 -34.70 24.77 -9.04
N LEU A 152 -33.44 24.68 -9.48
CA LEU A 152 -33.06 24.81 -10.89
C LEU A 152 -33.49 23.61 -11.74
N ALA A 153 -33.53 22.42 -11.16
CA ALA A 153 -34.00 21.20 -11.83
C ALA A 153 -35.54 21.14 -12.04
N GLY A 154 -36.30 22.08 -11.47
CA GLY A 154 -37.77 22.04 -11.43
C GLY A 154 -38.47 23.38 -11.67
N ASP A 155 -38.02 24.22 -12.61
CA ASP A 155 -38.73 25.46 -12.98
C ASP A 155 -40.13 25.17 -13.60
N PRO A 156 -41.24 25.52 -12.92
CA PRO A 156 -42.58 25.24 -13.41
C PRO A 156 -43.01 26.15 -14.57
N ALA A 157 -42.38 27.31 -14.75
CA ALA A 157 -42.77 28.27 -15.79
C ALA A 157 -42.35 27.76 -17.19
N SER A 158 -41.13 27.24 -17.29
CA SER A 158 -40.60 26.64 -18.52
C SER A 158 -41.34 25.34 -18.88
N THR A 159 -41.57 24.43 -17.93
CA THR A 159 -42.30 23.17 -18.19
C THR A 159 -43.76 23.42 -18.58
N THR A 160 -44.48 24.30 -17.88
CA THR A 160 -45.86 24.71 -18.25
C THR A 160 -45.94 25.26 -19.67
N THR A 161 -44.90 25.98 -20.11
CA THR A 161 -44.82 26.52 -21.48
C THR A 161 -44.57 25.40 -22.49
N LEU A 162 -43.65 24.49 -22.20
CA LEU A 162 -43.33 23.35 -23.06
C LEU A 162 -44.53 22.39 -23.22
N THR A 163 -45.23 22.02 -22.14
CA THR A 163 -46.43 21.18 -22.19
C THR A 163 -47.54 21.82 -23.04
N LYS A 164 -47.73 23.14 -22.97
CA LYS A 164 -48.69 23.86 -23.84
C LYS A 164 -48.29 23.86 -25.32
N LEU A 165 -46.99 23.95 -25.61
CA LEU A 165 -46.49 23.87 -26.99
C LEU A 165 -46.63 22.45 -27.56
N LEU A 166 -46.32 21.42 -26.76
CA LEU A 166 -46.49 20.00 -27.11
C LEU A 166 -47.97 19.65 -27.33
N GLN A 167 -48.87 20.13 -26.46
CA GLN A 167 -50.32 20.01 -26.67
C GLN A 167 -50.77 20.71 -27.97
N GLY A 168 -50.17 21.85 -28.32
CA GLY A 168 -50.40 22.52 -29.61
C GLY A 168 -50.07 21.64 -30.82
N LEU A 169 -48.99 20.87 -30.77
CA LEU A 169 -48.68 19.87 -31.80
C LEU A 169 -49.67 18.69 -31.78
N ALA A 170 -50.03 18.18 -30.60
CA ALA A 170 -50.96 17.07 -30.44
C ALA A 170 -52.39 17.41 -30.95
N ASP A 171 -52.80 18.68 -30.79
CA ASP A 171 -54.02 19.26 -31.36
C ASP A 171 -53.97 19.44 -32.90
N GLY A 172 -52.90 19.00 -33.56
CA GLY A 172 -52.73 19.08 -35.02
C GLY A 172 -52.31 20.46 -35.55
N LYS A 173 -51.93 21.41 -34.69
CA LYS A 173 -51.58 22.80 -35.08
C LYS A 173 -50.09 22.94 -35.46
N ALA A 174 -49.51 21.90 -36.04
CA ALA A 174 -48.09 21.80 -36.34
C ALA A 174 -47.70 22.66 -37.56
N ASP A 175 -47.44 23.96 -37.32
CA ASP A 175 -46.78 24.83 -38.29
C ASP A 175 -45.29 25.03 -37.96
N LYS A 176 -44.54 25.56 -38.95
CA LYS A 176 -43.11 25.80 -38.84
C LYS A 176 -42.74 26.75 -37.68
N MET A 177 -43.57 27.75 -37.39
CA MET A 177 -43.34 28.73 -36.33
C MET A 177 -43.57 28.11 -34.95
N LEU A 178 -44.55 27.20 -34.81
CA LEU A 178 -44.73 26.41 -33.60
C LEU A 178 -43.54 25.46 -33.38
N ILE A 179 -43.03 24.82 -34.44
CA ILE A 179 -41.85 23.93 -34.37
C ILE A 179 -40.59 24.72 -34.03
N GLU A 180 -40.30 25.83 -34.72
CA GLU A 180 -39.16 26.72 -34.42
C GLU A 180 -39.25 27.27 -32.98
N LYS A 181 -40.45 27.61 -32.51
CA LYS A 181 -40.67 28.04 -31.12
C LYS A 181 -40.54 26.88 -30.12
N LEU A 182 -40.88 25.65 -30.49
CA LEU A 182 -40.60 24.46 -29.67
C LEU A 182 -39.11 24.18 -29.59
N GLN A 183 -38.38 24.26 -30.71
CA GLN A 183 -36.93 24.14 -30.76
C GLN A 183 -36.25 25.28 -30.00
N GLN A 184 -36.78 26.51 -30.04
CA GLN A 184 -36.31 27.65 -29.25
C GLN A 184 -36.58 27.44 -27.75
N THR A 185 -37.82 27.19 -27.33
CA THR A 185 -38.16 26.99 -25.91
C THR A 185 -37.51 25.73 -25.35
N LEU A 186 -37.32 24.66 -26.14
CA LEU A 186 -36.49 23.52 -25.78
C LEU A 186 -35.00 23.88 -25.74
N GLY A 187 -34.53 24.74 -26.63
CA GLY A 187 -33.19 25.31 -26.63
C GLY A 187 -32.93 26.08 -25.35
N GLU A 188 -33.84 26.98 -24.95
CA GLU A 188 -33.84 27.76 -23.72
C GLU A 188 -34.00 26.88 -22.47
N LEU A 189 -34.85 25.84 -22.50
CA LEU A 189 -34.89 24.81 -21.45
C LEU A 189 -33.58 24.03 -21.37
N THR A 190 -32.96 23.69 -22.50
CA THR A 190 -31.68 22.98 -22.53
C THR A 190 -30.52 23.91 -22.17
N GLU A 191 -30.66 25.23 -22.35
CA GLU A 191 -29.71 26.22 -21.87
C GLU A 191 -29.95 26.56 -20.40
N GLY A 192 -31.17 26.37 -19.88
CA GLY A 192 -31.51 26.43 -18.45
C GLY A 192 -30.99 25.21 -17.71
N LEU A 193 -31.41 24.01 -18.11
CA LEU A 193 -30.91 22.71 -17.64
C LEU A 193 -29.42 22.48 -18.00
N GLY A 194 -28.89 23.18 -19.01
CA GLY A 194 -27.49 23.13 -19.44
C GLY A 194 -26.61 24.21 -18.81
N LYS A 195 -27.15 25.34 -18.35
CA LYS A 195 -26.57 26.17 -17.28
C LYS A 195 -26.76 25.51 -15.91
N ALA A 196 -27.68 24.54 -15.82
CA ALA A 196 -27.71 23.50 -14.80
C ALA A 196 -26.79 22.29 -15.11
N LYS A 197 -25.82 22.44 -16.04
CA LYS A 197 -24.42 22.21 -15.63
C LYS A 197 -24.06 23.25 -14.57
N LEU A 198 -24.67 23.07 -13.41
CA LEU A 198 -24.60 23.88 -12.20
C LEU A 198 -23.13 24.22 -11.94
N GLY A 199 -22.75 25.47 -12.26
CA GLY A 199 -21.40 25.84 -12.69
C GLY A 199 -20.28 25.24 -11.84
N THR A 200 -19.67 24.15 -12.34
CA THR A 200 -18.67 23.26 -11.71
C THR A 200 -18.96 22.83 -10.26
N GLU A 201 -18.93 23.77 -9.33
CA GLU A 201 -19.04 23.63 -7.87
C GLU A 201 -20.38 23.10 -7.35
N LYS A 202 -21.41 23.06 -8.22
CA LYS A 202 -22.82 22.86 -7.82
C LYS A 202 -23.51 21.67 -8.49
N SER A 203 -22.80 20.86 -9.29
CA SER A 203 -23.37 19.65 -9.90
C SER A 203 -23.68 18.57 -8.85
N ALA A 204 -24.60 17.63 -9.12
CA ALA A 204 -24.98 16.59 -8.15
C ALA A 204 -23.78 15.78 -7.62
N GLY A 205 -22.88 15.34 -8.52
CA GLY A 205 -21.63 14.66 -8.14
C GLY A 205 -20.56 15.55 -7.50
N GLU A 206 -20.75 16.88 -7.45
CA GLU A 206 -19.89 17.79 -6.68
C GLU A 206 -20.50 18.06 -5.29
N LEU A 207 -21.83 18.18 -5.19
CA LEU A 207 -22.56 18.16 -3.93
C LEU A 207 -22.30 16.85 -3.17
N GLU A 208 -22.27 15.71 -3.86
CA GLU A 208 -21.91 14.40 -3.28
C GLU A 208 -20.50 14.38 -2.65
N LYS A 209 -19.48 14.94 -3.34
CA LYS A 209 -18.12 15.09 -2.77
C LYS A 209 -18.08 16.01 -1.56
N ARG A 210 -18.79 17.14 -1.63
CA ARG A 210 -18.87 18.12 -0.53
C ARG A 210 -19.58 17.52 0.69
N ILE A 211 -20.63 16.73 0.48
CA ILE A 211 -21.28 15.89 1.50
C ILE A 211 -20.27 14.92 2.11
N ALA A 212 -19.57 14.11 1.30
CA ALA A 212 -18.60 13.13 1.79
C ALA A 212 -17.44 13.78 2.57
N THR A 213 -17.00 14.97 2.15
CA THR A 213 -15.97 15.76 2.85
C THR A 213 -16.45 16.23 4.21
N LEU A 214 -17.69 16.74 4.31
CA LEU A 214 -18.28 17.12 5.60
C LEU A 214 -18.55 15.90 6.49
N GLU A 215 -19.11 14.80 5.96
CA GLU A 215 -19.33 13.56 6.72
C GLU A 215 -18.00 13.01 7.28
N ALA A 216 -16.90 13.06 6.51
CA ALA A 216 -15.57 12.65 6.97
C ALA A 216 -14.99 13.58 8.06
N ALA A 217 -15.13 14.91 7.89
CA ALA A 217 -14.66 15.88 8.89
C ALA A 217 -15.49 15.81 10.20
N ILE A 218 -16.79 15.51 10.09
CA ILE A 218 -17.71 15.30 11.20
C ILE A 218 -17.43 13.97 11.91
N ASP A 219 -17.14 12.87 11.22
CA ASP A 219 -16.73 11.60 11.85
C ASP A 219 -15.41 11.79 12.62
N LYS A 220 -14.45 12.52 12.03
CA LYS A 220 -13.17 12.88 12.65
C LYS A 220 -13.34 13.71 13.94
N LEU A 221 -14.26 14.68 13.96
CA LEU A 221 -14.54 15.49 15.16
C LEU A 221 -15.42 14.74 16.18
N SER A 222 -16.31 13.86 15.71
CA SER A 222 -17.24 13.11 16.56
C SER A 222 -16.60 11.93 17.27
N ASN A 223 -15.68 11.26 16.58
CA ASN A 223 -15.01 10.02 16.96
C ASN A 223 -13.50 10.17 16.70
N PRO A 224 -12.80 11.09 17.39
CA PRO A 224 -11.37 11.33 17.18
C PRO A 224 -10.54 10.07 17.45
N ARG A 225 -9.36 10.01 16.84
CA ARG A 225 -8.38 8.96 17.12
C ARG A 225 -7.86 9.11 18.55
N VAL A 226 -7.77 7.99 19.27
CA VAL A 226 -7.19 7.92 20.62
C VAL A 226 -6.13 6.85 20.61
N ASP A 227 -4.86 7.25 20.72
CA ASP A 227 -3.74 6.33 20.64
C ASP A 227 -3.64 5.44 21.89
N MET A 228 -3.54 4.14 21.66
CA MET A 228 -3.37 3.09 22.66
C MET A 228 -1.88 2.80 22.90
N ALA A 229 -1.53 2.27 24.07
CA ALA A 229 -0.18 1.76 24.34
C ALA A 229 0.03 0.39 23.68
N LEU A 230 0.32 0.38 22.39
CA LEU A 230 0.48 -0.80 21.53
C LEU A 230 1.90 -1.38 21.53
N THR A 231 2.92 -0.59 21.89
CA THR A 231 4.33 -1.07 21.94
C THR A 231 4.55 -2.23 22.90
N GLN A 232 3.63 -2.48 23.84
CA GLN A 232 3.67 -3.66 24.75
C GLN A 232 3.34 -5.00 24.05
N PHE A 233 2.75 -4.97 22.85
CA PHE A 233 2.39 -6.16 22.09
C PHE A 233 3.46 -6.58 21.09
N VAL A 234 4.41 -5.70 20.76
CA VAL A 234 5.53 -6.01 19.86
C VAL A 234 6.56 -6.86 20.57
N ASP A 235 7.07 -7.88 19.89
CA ASP A 235 8.17 -8.73 20.37
C ASP A 235 9.30 -8.76 19.32
N PRO A 236 10.32 -7.88 19.44
CA PRO A 236 11.40 -7.76 18.43
C PRO A 236 12.32 -8.98 18.31
N PHE A 237 12.07 -10.08 19.04
CA PHE A 237 12.78 -11.34 18.85
C PHE A 237 12.09 -12.27 17.83
N ILE A 238 10.86 -12.00 17.40
CA ILE A 238 10.19 -12.80 16.37
C ILE A 238 10.93 -12.63 15.04
N GLY A 239 11.40 -13.74 14.45
CA GLY A 239 12.21 -13.76 13.23
C GLY A 239 13.73 -13.65 13.44
N THR A 240 14.18 -13.54 14.69
CA THR A 240 15.62 -13.49 15.05
C THR A 240 16.28 -14.86 15.20
N GLY A 241 15.49 -15.94 15.18
CA GLY A 241 15.99 -17.31 15.24
C GLY A 241 16.16 -17.96 13.85
N PRO A 242 16.58 -19.23 13.81
CA PRO A 242 16.63 -19.99 12.55
C PRO A 242 15.21 -20.20 12.02
N GLY A 243 15.07 -20.33 10.71
CA GLY A 243 13.77 -20.38 10.05
C GLY A 243 12.97 -21.65 10.38
N GLN A 244 11.70 -21.69 9.97
CA GLN A 244 10.87 -22.87 10.18
C GLN A 244 11.30 -24.05 9.31
N MET A 245 10.91 -25.26 9.71
CA MET A 245 11.06 -26.44 8.84
C MET A 245 10.09 -26.32 7.66
N TYR A 246 10.57 -26.59 6.44
CA TYR A 246 9.73 -26.59 5.26
C TYR A 246 8.65 -27.69 5.31
N ASP A 247 7.47 -27.38 4.80
CA ASP A 247 6.37 -28.33 4.67
C ASP A 247 6.74 -29.45 3.66
N GLY A 248 6.70 -30.70 4.11
CA GLY A 248 6.68 -31.86 3.21
C GLY A 248 7.74 -32.93 3.50
N PRO A 249 7.77 -34.03 2.70
CA PRO A 249 8.64 -35.17 2.96
C PRO A 249 10.10 -34.82 2.66
N GLY A 250 10.94 -34.80 3.70
CA GLY A 250 12.36 -34.46 3.59
C GLY A 250 12.66 -32.95 3.61
N GLY A 251 11.70 -32.12 4.02
CA GLY A 251 11.90 -30.67 4.17
C GLY A 251 13.09 -30.33 5.07
N GLY A 252 13.98 -29.47 4.57
CA GLY A 252 15.04 -28.86 5.38
C GLY A 252 14.52 -27.73 6.28
N GLN A 253 15.44 -27.01 6.92
CA GLN A 253 15.12 -25.81 7.67
C GLN A 253 15.33 -24.56 6.79
N SER A 254 14.39 -23.62 6.85
CA SER A 254 14.53 -22.28 6.30
C SER A 254 15.69 -21.54 6.98
N MET A 255 16.38 -20.66 6.25
CA MET A 255 17.69 -20.14 6.68
C MET A 255 17.62 -19.20 7.90
N GLY A 256 16.46 -18.60 8.14
CA GLY A 256 16.24 -17.54 9.12
C GLY A 256 15.30 -16.49 8.55
N ALA A 257 14.68 -15.68 9.40
CA ALA A 257 13.97 -14.49 8.95
C ALA A 257 14.80 -13.20 9.08
N PHE A 258 16.03 -13.32 9.60
CA PHE A 258 17.07 -12.30 9.72
C PHE A 258 16.61 -10.92 10.24
N THR A 259 15.60 -10.89 11.11
CA THR A 259 15.18 -9.67 11.83
C THR A 259 16.16 -9.37 12.97
N PHE A 260 16.03 -8.20 13.62
CA PHE A 260 16.93 -7.80 14.70
C PHE A 260 16.20 -7.15 15.90
N PRO A 261 16.68 -7.34 17.15
CA PRO A 261 16.09 -6.76 18.35
C PRO A 261 16.58 -5.33 18.66
N ALA A 262 17.11 -4.62 17.66
CA ALA A 262 17.76 -3.31 17.81
C ALA A 262 16.80 -2.16 18.14
N ALA A 263 17.30 -1.17 18.87
CA ALA A 263 16.58 0.06 19.18
C ALA A 263 16.67 1.07 18.04
N GLY A 264 15.59 1.17 17.25
CA GLY A 264 15.42 2.18 16.20
C GLY A 264 14.11 2.97 16.32
N ARG A 265 13.90 3.91 15.41
CA ARG A 265 12.61 4.61 15.20
C ARG A 265 11.98 4.21 13.87
N PRO A 266 10.67 4.44 13.66
CA PRO A 266 10.02 4.16 12.39
C PRO A 266 10.74 4.87 11.24
N PHE A 267 11.14 4.12 10.21
CA PHE A 267 11.96 4.57 9.07
C PHE A 267 13.29 5.24 9.46
N GLY A 268 13.86 4.89 10.62
CA GLY A 268 15.07 5.50 11.17
C GLY A 268 16.35 5.21 10.38
N MET A 269 17.34 6.10 10.52
CA MET A 269 18.73 5.90 10.07
C MET A 269 19.53 5.06 11.09
N VAL A 270 19.23 5.21 12.38
CA VAL A 270 19.86 4.47 13.48
C VAL A 270 18.98 3.31 13.92
N ASN A 271 19.57 2.12 13.98
CA ASN A 271 19.05 0.92 14.61
C ASN A 271 20.16 0.40 15.54
N TRP A 272 20.22 0.85 16.80
CA TRP A 272 21.30 0.47 17.73
C TRP A 272 20.94 -0.80 18.50
N GLY A 273 21.62 -1.91 18.23
CA GLY A 273 21.31 -3.23 18.79
C GLY A 273 22.53 -4.14 18.83
N PRO A 274 22.36 -5.40 19.27
CA PRO A 274 23.42 -6.42 19.33
C PRO A 274 23.70 -7.07 17.97
N ASP A 275 24.98 -7.39 17.71
CA ASP A 275 25.41 -8.45 16.79
C ASP A 275 25.84 -9.68 17.58
N THR A 276 25.54 -10.89 17.09
CA THR A 276 26.05 -12.16 17.64
C THR A 276 27.16 -12.75 16.76
N ASN A 277 27.74 -13.88 17.18
CA ASN A 277 28.42 -14.75 16.22
C ASN A 277 27.44 -15.23 15.12
N THR A 278 27.95 -15.48 13.91
CA THR A 278 27.17 -16.01 12.77
C THR A 278 27.07 -17.54 12.83
N PRO A 279 25.92 -18.16 12.52
CA PRO A 279 25.75 -19.60 12.41
C PRO A 279 26.72 -20.32 11.46
N GLY A 280 27.00 -21.58 11.77
CA GLY A 280 27.85 -22.45 10.95
C GLY A 280 27.09 -22.98 9.74
N GLY A 281 27.25 -22.32 8.58
CA GLY A 281 26.56 -22.64 7.34
C GLY A 281 26.61 -21.46 6.38
N TYR A 282 25.54 -21.28 5.61
CA TYR A 282 25.24 -19.99 4.97
C TYR A 282 24.30 -19.21 5.88
N SER A 283 24.70 -18.00 6.27
CA SER A 283 23.92 -17.06 7.07
C SER A 283 24.57 -15.68 6.98
N VAL A 284 23.79 -14.61 7.17
CA VAL A 284 24.27 -13.22 7.16
C VAL A 284 24.86 -12.78 8.50
N LYS A 285 25.69 -11.74 8.51
CA LYS A 285 26.03 -10.99 9.74
C LYS A 285 24.77 -10.36 10.34
N GLY A 286 24.73 -10.28 11.67
CA GLY A 286 23.60 -9.74 12.42
C GLY A 286 23.46 -10.41 13.78
N TYR A 287 22.22 -10.40 14.29
CA TYR A 287 21.81 -11.10 15.50
C TYR A 287 21.14 -12.43 15.16
N HIS A 288 21.52 -13.51 15.85
CA HIS A 288 20.96 -14.86 15.71
C HIS A 288 20.63 -15.41 17.09
N TYR A 289 19.36 -15.70 17.36
CA TYR A 289 18.87 -15.99 18.71
C TYR A 289 19.45 -17.28 19.31
N GLU A 290 19.87 -18.25 18.52
CA GLU A 290 20.54 -19.45 19.03
C GLU A 290 21.99 -19.22 19.51
N MET A 291 22.53 -18.01 19.33
CA MET A 291 23.94 -17.69 19.63
C MET A 291 24.16 -17.05 20.99
N ASN A 292 25.06 -17.67 21.77
CA ASN A 292 25.35 -17.31 23.17
C ASN A 292 26.53 -16.35 23.35
N ARG A 293 26.92 -15.61 22.30
CA ARG A 293 28.05 -14.65 22.29
C ARG A 293 27.71 -13.42 21.47
N ILE A 294 27.87 -12.26 22.08
CA ILE A 294 27.81 -10.95 21.40
C ILE A 294 29.18 -10.63 20.78
N VAL A 295 29.17 -10.04 19.59
CA VAL A 295 30.35 -9.52 18.89
C VAL A 295 30.50 -8.00 19.11
N GLY A 296 29.37 -7.29 19.26
CA GLY A 296 29.32 -5.88 19.62
C GLY A 296 27.91 -5.31 19.51
N PHE A 297 27.77 -4.00 19.66
CA PHE A 297 26.52 -3.27 19.50
C PHE A 297 26.64 -2.22 18.39
N PRO A 298 26.43 -2.56 17.10
CA PRO A 298 26.48 -1.61 15.98
C PRO A 298 25.25 -0.69 15.86
N LEU A 299 25.43 0.40 15.13
CA LEU A 299 24.46 1.50 14.98
C LEU A 299 23.53 1.34 13.76
N THR A 300 23.84 0.42 12.84
CA THR A 300 23.05 0.13 11.64
C THR A 300 22.80 -1.37 11.47
N HIS A 301 21.58 -1.71 11.06
CA HIS A 301 21.13 -3.06 10.73
C HIS A 301 20.13 -2.97 9.56
N LEU A 302 19.94 -4.06 8.82
CA LEU A 302 19.04 -4.17 7.67
C LEU A 302 18.18 -5.43 7.83
N SER A 303 16.84 -5.30 7.86
CA SER A 303 15.98 -6.37 8.39
C SER A 303 15.63 -7.41 7.33
N GLY A 304 15.89 -8.67 7.63
CA GLY A 304 15.37 -9.80 6.88
C GLY A 304 16.00 -10.07 5.53
N VAL A 305 17.16 -9.48 5.22
CA VAL A 305 17.81 -9.61 3.91
C VAL A 305 18.70 -10.84 3.78
N GLY A 306 18.70 -11.48 2.60
CA GLY A 306 19.58 -12.60 2.28
C GLY A 306 21.08 -12.29 2.06
N CYS A 307 21.56 -11.07 2.32
CA CYS A 307 22.96 -10.67 2.12
C CYS A 307 23.50 -9.75 3.23
N ASP A 308 24.80 -9.89 3.55
CA ASP A 308 25.54 -8.99 4.44
C ASP A 308 25.30 -7.49 4.16
N ALA A 309 24.86 -6.76 5.19
CA ALA A 309 24.69 -5.30 5.20
C ALA A 309 24.79 -4.72 6.63
N GLY A 310 25.21 -3.47 6.76
CA GLY A 310 25.21 -2.76 8.04
C GLY A 310 26.27 -3.26 9.02
N SER A 311 25.86 -3.58 10.25
CA SER A 311 26.74 -3.85 11.40
C SER A 311 27.78 -2.74 11.63
N ALA A 312 27.46 -1.49 11.27
CA ALA A 312 28.44 -0.41 11.26
C ALA A 312 28.76 0.09 12.68
N ILE A 313 30.05 0.29 12.95
CA ILE A 313 30.60 0.96 14.13
C ILE A 313 30.12 0.30 15.45
N PRO A 314 30.41 -0.99 15.71
CA PRO A 314 30.06 -1.63 16.97
C PRO A 314 30.78 -1.02 18.17
N PHE A 315 29.98 -0.78 19.20
CA PHE A 315 30.42 -0.48 20.57
C PHE A 315 30.47 -1.79 21.36
N LEU A 316 31.52 -2.01 22.16
CA LEU A 316 31.61 -3.18 23.03
C LEU A 316 32.06 -2.75 24.45
N PRO A 317 31.15 -2.74 25.44
CA PRO A 317 31.49 -2.49 26.83
C PRO A 317 32.13 -3.75 27.44
N MET A 318 33.23 -3.57 28.17
CA MET A 318 34.07 -4.66 28.67
C MET A 318 34.52 -4.40 30.11
N SER A 319 34.70 -5.47 30.89
CA SER A 319 35.34 -5.43 32.21
C SER A 319 36.84 -5.73 32.17
N SER A 320 37.32 -6.26 31.05
CA SER A 320 38.72 -6.58 30.78
C SER A 320 39.07 -6.32 29.32
N ALA A 321 40.29 -5.88 29.02
CA ALA A 321 40.74 -5.64 27.64
C ALA A 321 40.82 -6.92 26.78
N ASN A 322 40.69 -8.10 27.40
CA ASN A 322 40.65 -9.40 26.73
C ASN A 322 39.21 -9.92 26.48
N GLU A 323 38.18 -9.18 26.90
CA GLU A 323 36.76 -9.59 26.82
C GLU A 323 36.17 -9.24 25.44
N THR A 324 36.57 -9.98 24.39
CA THR A 324 36.20 -9.67 22.99
C THR A 324 34.87 -10.28 22.52
N GLN A 325 34.34 -11.28 23.24
CA GLN A 325 33.03 -11.90 22.97
C GLN A 325 32.33 -12.28 24.30
N PRO A 326 31.68 -11.32 24.98
CA PRO A 326 30.97 -11.61 26.22
C PRO A 326 29.83 -12.61 26.00
N ALA A 327 29.51 -13.38 27.04
CA ALA A 327 28.37 -14.29 27.01
C ALA A 327 27.04 -13.52 26.87
N LEU A 328 26.05 -14.21 26.33
CA LEU A 328 24.65 -13.79 26.28
C LEU A 328 23.77 -14.80 27.03
N ASP A 329 22.70 -14.31 27.67
CA ASP A 329 21.63 -15.10 28.29
C ASP A 329 20.31 -14.34 28.11
N HIS A 330 19.39 -14.84 27.28
CA HIS A 330 18.14 -14.14 26.96
C HIS A 330 17.23 -13.90 28.17
N LYS A 331 17.44 -14.61 29.30
CA LYS A 331 16.73 -14.33 30.57
C LYS A 331 17.13 -12.99 31.20
N GLN A 332 18.22 -12.41 30.71
CA GLN A 332 18.81 -11.14 31.12
C GLN A 332 18.82 -10.12 29.96
N GLU A 333 18.05 -10.40 28.90
CA GLU A 333 17.91 -9.59 27.70
C GLU A 333 16.44 -9.13 27.54
N ALA A 334 16.21 -7.96 26.93
CA ALA A 334 14.87 -7.48 26.61
C ALA A 334 14.91 -6.47 25.46
N ALA A 335 13.96 -6.58 24.53
CA ALA A 335 13.77 -5.66 23.42
C ALA A 335 12.33 -5.14 23.38
N GLN A 336 12.18 -3.87 23.01
CA GLN A 336 10.91 -3.16 22.82
C GLN A 336 11.08 -2.15 21.67
N PRO A 337 10.00 -1.69 21.01
CA PRO A 337 10.11 -0.67 19.96
C PRO A 337 10.85 0.59 20.45
N GLY A 338 12.05 0.82 19.91
CA GLY A 338 12.93 1.93 20.30
C GLY A 338 13.77 1.73 21.57
N TYR A 339 13.87 0.50 22.11
CA TYR A 339 14.70 0.20 23.28
C TYR A 339 15.23 -1.24 23.30
N TYR A 340 16.51 -1.40 23.60
CA TYR A 340 17.15 -2.69 23.85
C TYR A 340 17.89 -2.68 25.18
N TYR A 341 17.91 -3.82 25.86
CA TYR A 341 18.62 -4.06 27.12
C TYR A 341 19.27 -5.44 27.14
N ILE A 342 20.49 -5.52 27.66
CA ILE A 342 21.06 -6.79 28.14
C ILE A 342 21.94 -6.60 29.37
N LYS A 343 21.95 -7.59 30.25
CA LYS A 343 22.98 -7.78 31.27
C LYS A 343 23.90 -8.94 30.91
N LEU A 344 25.18 -8.63 30.67
CA LEU A 344 26.21 -9.59 30.32
C LEU A 344 26.57 -10.43 31.56
N PRO A 345 26.37 -11.76 31.59
CA PRO A 345 26.44 -12.56 32.82
C PRO A 345 27.86 -12.74 33.36
N ASP A 346 28.88 -12.81 32.49
CA ASP A 346 30.28 -13.02 32.89
C ASP A 346 30.89 -11.79 33.60
N SER A 347 30.57 -10.58 33.11
CA SER A 347 31.11 -9.31 33.61
C SER A 347 30.15 -8.56 34.53
N GLY A 348 28.85 -8.85 34.46
CA GLY A 348 27.77 -8.19 35.19
C GLY A 348 27.37 -6.82 34.64
N ILE A 349 27.90 -6.44 33.47
CA ILE A 349 27.68 -5.14 32.82
C ILE A 349 26.26 -5.09 32.26
N GLU A 350 25.54 -4.01 32.54
CA GLU A 350 24.22 -3.72 31.97
C GLU A 350 24.36 -2.70 30.83
N THR A 351 23.75 -2.98 29.68
CA THR A 351 23.75 -2.14 28.48
C THR A 351 22.32 -1.81 28.11
N GLU A 352 21.98 -0.52 28.07
CA GLU A 352 20.70 0.01 27.59
C GLU A 352 20.92 0.88 26.35
N LEU A 353 20.12 0.67 25.29
CA LEU A 353 20.21 1.37 24.00
C LEU A 353 18.85 1.98 23.63
N THR A 354 18.86 3.18 23.02
CA THR A 354 17.68 3.83 22.41
C THR A 354 18.09 4.76 21.25
N ALA A 355 17.14 5.30 20.49
CA ALA A 355 17.43 6.11 19.30
C ALA A 355 16.43 7.26 19.05
N THR A 356 16.93 8.31 18.41
CA THR A 356 16.15 9.26 17.58
C THR A 356 16.14 8.76 16.12
N THR A 357 15.85 9.61 15.13
CA THR A 357 15.92 9.20 13.72
C THR A 357 17.36 8.92 13.28
N ARG A 358 18.33 9.76 13.69
CA ARG A 358 19.74 9.76 13.25
C ARG A 358 20.77 9.72 14.38
N THR A 359 20.32 9.66 15.64
CA THR A 359 21.19 9.63 16.82
C THR A 359 20.86 8.44 17.71
N GLY A 360 21.85 7.60 18.00
CA GLY A 360 21.77 6.58 19.04
C GLY A 360 22.14 7.15 20.41
N LEU A 361 21.52 6.65 21.48
CA LEU A 361 21.94 6.90 22.86
C LEU A 361 22.15 5.57 23.56
N GLY A 362 23.29 5.45 24.25
CA GLY A 362 23.70 4.24 24.96
C GLY A 362 24.03 4.56 26.41
N LYS A 363 23.68 3.67 27.33
CA LYS A 363 23.93 3.78 28.77
C LYS A 363 24.52 2.45 29.25
N PHE A 364 25.76 2.49 29.70
CA PHE A 364 26.57 1.33 30.08
C PHE A 364 26.89 1.38 31.58
N THR A 365 26.38 0.43 32.33
CA THR A 365 26.55 0.34 33.80
C THR A 365 27.51 -0.78 34.15
N TYR A 366 28.71 -0.40 34.60
CA TYR A 366 29.77 -1.32 35.03
C TYR A 366 29.66 -1.56 36.55
N PRO A 367 29.65 -2.82 37.04
CA PRO A 367 29.55 -3.11 38.47
C PRO A 367 30.67 -2.49 39.31
N ALA A 368 30.37 -2.22 40.59
CA ALA A 368 31.34 -1.67 41.53
C ALA A 368 32.62 -2.54 41.61
N GLY A 369 33.79 -1.91 41.45
CA GLY A 369 35.08 -2.61 41.47
C GLY A 369 35.48 -3.33 40.18
N LYS A 370 34.67 -3.28 39.11
CA LYS A 370 35.09 -3.66 37.75
C LYS A 370 35.73 -2.46 37.03
N SER A 371 36.58 -2.74 36.04
CA SER A 371 37.04 -1.72 35.09
C SER A 371 35.89 -1.26 34.19
N ALA A 372 35.85 0.03 33.87
CA ALA A 372 34.90 0.59 32.90
C ALA A 372 35.62 0.83 31.57
N LEU A 373 35.56 -0.14 30.66
CA LEU A 373 36.19 -0.09 29.33
C LEU A 373 35.13 -0.14 28.23
N LEU A 374 35.28 0.69 27.19
CA LEU A 374 34.39 0.68 26.02
C LEU A 374 35.23 0.68 24.73
N ARG A 375 35.18 -0.41 23.97
CA ARG A 375 35.74 -0.46 22.61
C ARG A 375 34.78 0.19 21.64
N ILE A 376 35.33 0.96 20.70
CA ILE A 376 34.64 1.42 19.49
C ILE A 376 35.51 0.94 18.31
N ASP A 377 34.94 0.18 17.40
CA ASP A 377 35.63 -0.34 16.22
C ASP A 377 35.00 0.21 14.95
N ALA A 378 35.75 0.99 14.18
CA ALA A 378 35.28 1.59 12.94
C ALA A 378 35.54 0.69 11.71
N ALA A 379 36.29 -0.41 11.84
CA ALA A 379 36.69 -1.23 10.68
C ALA A 379 36.14 -2.66 10.69
N SER A 380 35.42 -3.08 11.73
CA SER A 380 34.99 -4.48 11.93
C SER A 380 34.06 -5.04 10.84
N SER A 381 33.08 -4.28 10.33
CA SER A 381 32.03 -4.84 9.45
C SER A 381 32.53 -5.19 8.04
N THR A 382 33.45 -4.39 7.50
CA THR A 382 33.97 -4.49 6.11
C THR A 382 35.49 -4.58 6.00
N GLY A 383 36.22 -4.50 7.12
CA GLY A 383 37.68 -4.40 7.14
C GLY A 383 38.23 -2.99 6.90
N SER A 384 37.38 -1.96 6.72
CA SER A 384 37.82 -0.60 6.40
C SER A 384 37.01 0.48 7.12
N GLY A 385 37.73 1.34 7.84
CA GLY A 385 37.19 2.52 8.52
C GLY A 385 38.24 3.13 9.45
N THR A 386 38.03 4.38 9.84
CA THR A 386 38.96 5.12 10.71
C THR A 386 38.22 5.99 11.71
N LEU A 387 38.84 6.21 12.86
CA LEU A 387 38.37 7.13 13.90
C LEU A 387 39.50 8.02 14.43
N THR A 388 39.10 9.13 15.03
CA THR A 388 39.92 10.05 15.81
C THR A 388 39.25 10.31 17.16
N VAL A 389 40.05 10.58 18.18
CA VAL A 389 39.59 10.79 19.56
C VAL A 389 40.06 12.14 20.07
N ASP A 390 39.12 12.95 20.56
CA ASP A 390 39.41 14.15 21.32
C ASP A 390 38.92 13.96 22.76
N ALA A 391 39.86 13.64 23.65
CA ALA A 391 39.60 13.47 25.08
C ALA A 391 39.25 14.78 25.79
N ALA A 392 39.54 15.96 25.22
CA ALA A 392 39.21 17.25 25.81
C ALA A 392 37.74 17.62 25.58
N SER A 393 37.19 17.36 24.38
CA SER A 393 35.73 17.44 24.12
C SER A 393 34.96 16.18 24.52
N LYS A 394 35.64 15.14 25.05
CA LYS A 394 35.08 13.81 25.35
C LYS A 394 34.39 13.19 24.13
N SER A 395 35.01 13.28 22.95
CA SER A 395 34.41 12.84 21.69
C SER A 395 35.26 11.84 20.91
N VAL A 396 34.59 11.01 20.12
CA VAL A 396 35.18 10.13 19.12
C VAL A 396 34.42 10.35 17.81
N SER A 397 35.14 10.60 16.72
CA SER A 397 34.54 10.84 15.40
C SER A 397 35.21 9.95 14.37
N GLY A 398 34.50 9.55 13.32
CA GLY A 398 35.09 8.67 12.32
C GLY A 398 34.12 8.25 11.22
N TYR A 399 34.49 7.19 10.51
CA TYR A 399 33.62 6.49 9.57
C TYR A 399 33.98 5.01 9.43
N THR A 400 32.97 4.22 9.08
CA THR A 400 33.10 2.87 8.54
C THR A 400 32.79 2.90 7.06
N SER A 401 33.55 2.19 6.22
CA SER A 401 33.16 1.98 4.82
C SER A 401 32.14 0.85 4.74
N ASP A 402 31.08 1.02 3.97
CA ASP A 402 29.95 0.09 3.89
C ASP A 402 29.51 -0.10 2.42
N GLY A 403 28.51 -0.93 2.16
CA GLY A 403 28.04 -1.30 0.82
C GLY A 403 28.58 -2.65 0.34
N GLY A 404 28.58 -2.86 -0.97
CA GLY A 404 28.92 -4.14 -1.59
C GLY A 404 27.83 -5.21 -1.51
N PHE A 405 26.65 -4.87 -0.95
CA PHE A 405 25.46 -5.71 -0.80
C PHE A 405 25.18 -6.60 -2.03
N CYS A 406 24.94 -7.89 -1.81
CA CYS A 406 24.82 -8.95 -2.83
C CYS A 406 25.81 -8.81 -4.02
N GLY A 407 27.09 -8.50 -3.75
CA GLY A 407 28.12 -8.37 -4.79
C GLY A 407 28.05 -7.09 -5.63
N SER A 408 27.26 -6.10 -5.23
CA SER A 408 27.03 -4.85 -5.98
C SER A 408 28.30 -4.02 -6.25
N GLY A 409 29.37 -4.20 -5.50
CA GLY A 409 30.67 -3.54 -5.66
C GLY A 409 30.71 -2.04 -5.30
N GLY A 410 29.56 -1.35 -5.24
CA GLY A 410 29.49 0.04 -4.81
C GLY A 410 29.77 0.19 -3.32
N ARG A 411 30.46 1.28 -2.95
CA ARG A 411 30.86 1.57 -1.57
C ARG A 411 30.50 3.01 -1.20
N PHE A 412 30.08 3.19 0.04
CA PHE A 412 29.87 4.48 0.69
C PHE A 412 30.49 4.46 2.09
N ASN A 413 30.36 5.56 2.84
CA ASN A 413 30.83 5.66 4.21
C ASN A 413 29.66 5.96 5.14
N VAL A 414 29.65 5.32 6.32
CA VAL A 414 28.80 5.66 7.45
C VAL A 414 29.67 6.45 8.43
N TYR A 415 29.47 7.77 8.49
CA TYR A 415 30.18 8.66 9.39
C TYR A 415 29.50 8.71 10.76
N PHE A 416 30.28 8.95 11.82
CA PHE A 416 29.74 9.14 13.15
C PHE A 416 30.44 10.24 13.96
N HIS A 417 29.70 10.78 14.92
CA HIS A 417 30.22 11.61 16.00
C HIS A 417 29.62 11.16 17.33
N ALA A 418 30.45 10.61 18.21
CA ALA A 418 30.10 10.13 19.55
C ALA A 418 30.61 11.11 20.63
N VAL A 419 29.78 11.41 21.63
CA VAL A 419 30.17 12.18 22.83
C VAL A 419 29.81 11.44 24.11
N PHE A 420 30.55 11.68 25.20
CA PHE A 420 30.42 10.96 26.47
C PHE A 420 30.18 11.89 27.67
N ASP A 421 29.38 11.46 28.64
CA ASP A 421 29.14 12.22 29.88
C ASP A 421 30.39 12.26 30.79
N GLN A 422 31.13 11.16 30.85
CA GLN A 422 32.38 11.04 31.62
C GLN A 422 33.65 11.32 30.80
N ALA A 423 34.72 11.73 31.49
CA ALA A 423 36.07 11.80 30.92
C ALA A 423 36.70 10.40 30.84
N PHE A 424 37.59 10.20 29.87
CA PHE A 424 38.22 8.91 29.58
C PHE A 424 39.68 9.06 29.12
N THR A 425 40.44 7.97 29.23
CA THR A 425 41.75 7.79 28.60
C THR A 425 41.61 6.79 27.44
N PRO A 426 41.88 7.18 26.19
CA PRO A 426 41.83 6.26 25.05
C PRO A 426 43.11 5.44 24.92
N SER A 427 43.02 4.21 24.39
CA SER A 427 44.19 3.41 23.99
C SER A 427 44.96 4.02 22.81
N THR A 428 44.25 4.72 21.94
CA THR A 428 44.69 5.24 20.65
C THR A 428 43.91 6.52 20.34
N THR A 429 44.60 7.59 19.93
CA THR A 429 43.98 8.87 19.54
C THR A 429 43.54 8.89 18.07
N SER A 430 44.05 7.97 17.26
CA SER A 430 43.57 7.69 15.90
C SER A 430 43.84 6.23 15.52
N GLY A 431 43.10 5.71 14.55
CA GLY A 431 43.26 4.36 14.02
C GLY A 431 41.93 3.73 13.60
N ASN A 432 41.91 2.41 13.45
CA ASN A 432 40.70 1.65 13.09
C ASN A 432 39.78 1.43 14.30
N PHE A 433 40.33 1.36 15.50
CA PHE A 433 39.58 1.19 16.75
C PHE A 433 40.24 1.98 17.90
N THR A 434 39.49 2.18 18.98
CA THR A 434 40.01 2.65 20.27
C THR A 434 39.25 1.97 21.42
N THR A 435 39.93 1.78 22.54
CA THR A 435 39.31 1.39 23.81
C THR A 435 39.39 2.58 24.77
N LEU A 436 38.23 3.11 25.14
CA LEU A 436 38.10 4.19 26.11
C LEU A 436 38.09 3.60 27.52
N THR A 437 38.96 4.10 28.40
CA THR A 437 39.03 3.73 29.82
C THR A 437 38.43 4.86 30.66
N PHE A 438 37.35 4.58 31.37
CA PHE A 438 36.67 5.56 32.23
C PHE A 438 37.11 5.43 33.70
N THR A 439 37.05 6.53 34.44
CA THR A 439 37.37 6.54 35.88
C THR A 439 36.30 5.80 36.66
N ALA A 440 36.66 4.64 37.24
CA ALA A 440 35.73 3.86 38.05
C ALA A 440 35.32 4.62 39.33
N VAL A 441 34.02 4.60 39.65
CA VAL A 441 33.48 5.20 40.87
C VAL A 441 33.79 4.31 42.07
N ALA A 442 34.48 4.85 43.08
CA ALA A 442 34.85 4.09 44.27
C ALA A 442 33.62 3.63 45.07
N GLY A 443 33.44 2.31 45.22
CA GLY A 443 32.37 1.71 46.01
C GLY A 443 30.97 1.71 45.37
N ALA A 444 30.82 2.14 44.11
CA ALA A 444 29.54 2.21 43.41
C ALA A 444 29.68 1.77 41.94
N PRO A 445 28.57 1.42 41.25
CA PRO A 445 28.59 1.18 39.81
C PRO A 445 29.04 2.43 39.04
N THR A 446 29.78 2.24 37.95
CA THR A 446 30.18 3.32 37.05
C THR A 446 29.21 3.35 35.88
N VAL A 447 28.50 4.46 35.66
CA VAL A 447 27.50 4.60 34.59
C VAL A 447 28.00 5.58 33.54
N VAL A 448 28.35 5.08 32.36
CA VAL A 448 28.80 5.87 31.21
C VAL A 448 27.62 6.04 30.26
N ARG A 449 27.34 7.27 29.82
CA ARG A 449 26.39 7.54 28.74
C ARG A 449 27.10 8.03 27.50
N SER A 450 26.62 7.60 26.35
CA SER A 450 27.04 8.05 25.04
C SER A 450 25.85 8.57 24.24
N LYS A 451 26.09 9.59 23.42
CA LYS A 451 25.22 9.97 22.31
C LYS A 451 26.03 9.86 21.02
N VAL A 452 25.49 9.26 19.97
CA VAL A 452 26.19 9.01 18.71
C VAL A 452 25.31 9.37 17.52
N GLY A 453 25.65 10.45 16.82
CA GLY A 453 24.99 10.82 15.57
C GLY A 453 25.63 10.07 14.40
N LEU A 454 24.82 9.63 13.44
CA LEU A 454 25.27 9.10 12.15
C LEU A 454 25.09 10.12 11.02
N SER A 455 25.80 9.95 9.91
CA SER A 455 25.54 10.60 8.62
C SER A 455 26.14 9.76 7.48
N TYR A 456 25.52 9.76 6.30
CA TYR A 456 26.11 9.20 5.08
C TYR A 456 26.94 10.22 4.28
N VAL A 457 26.99 11.49 4.72
CA VAL A 457 27.68 12.58 4.03
C VAL A 457 29.05 12.84 4.64
N ASN A 458 29.11 13.21 5.93
CA ASN A 458 30.36 13.51 6.63
C ASN A 458 30.18 13.58 8.18
N ALA A 459 31.29 13.59 8.92
CA ALA A 459 31.27 13.61 10.38
C ALA A 459 30.79 14.93 11.03
N ALA A 460 30.82 16.07 10.32
CA ALA A 460 30.23 17.31 10.81
C ALA A 460 28.70 17.30 10.70
N ASN A 461 28.14 16.71 9.64
CA ASN A 461 26.70 16.46 9.55
C ASN A 461 26.25 15.43 10.59
N ALA A 462 27.05 14.38 10.85
CA ALA A 462 26.80 13.43 11.94
C ALA A 462 26.74 14.12 13.31
N LYS A 463 27.61 15.11 13.53
CA LYS A 463 27.56 15.98 14.71
C LYS A 463 26.31 16.88 14.73
N GLU A 464 25.94 17.51 13.62
CA GLU A 464 24.72 18.35 13.55
C GLU A 464 23.47 17.51 13.87
N ASN A 465 23.37 16.30 13.32
CA ASN A 465 22.27 15.37 13.62
C ASN A 465 22.14 15.11 15.13
N LEU A 466 23.25 14.84 15.83
CA LEU A 466 23.30 14.67 17.29
C LEU A 466 22.86 15.94 18.04
N GLU A 467 23.42 17.09 17.68
CA GLU A 467 23.12 18.37 18.35
C GLU A 467 21.65 18.80 18.16
N LYS A 468 21.06 18.51 16.99
CA LYS A 468 19.67 18.86 16.65
C LYS A 468 18.64 17.90 17.23
N GLU A 469 18.86 16.59 17.12
CA GLU A 469 17.86 15.59 17.55
C GLU A 469 17.97 15.21 19.02
N SER A 470 19.19 15.20 19.58
CA SER A 470 19.45 14.69 20.94
C SER A 470 19.98 15.72 21.92
N GLY A 471 20.64 16.79 21.47
CA GLY A 471 21.05 17.98 22.24
C GLY A 471 21.33 17.73 23.74
N ASN A 472 20.47 18.29 24.61
CA ASN A 472 20.52 18.11 26.07
C ASN A 472 19.56 17.03 26.62
N ALA A 473 18.82 16.29 25.79
CA ALA A 473 17.85 15.28 26.24
C ALA A 473 18.53 14.12 27.00
N THR A 474 17.85 13.53 27.98
CA THR A 474 18.34 12.33 28.68
C THR A 474 18.09 11.05 27.88
N PHE A 475 18.76 9.96 28.26
CA PHE A 475 18.49 8.63 27.70
C PHE A 475 17.01 8.25 27.88
N GLU A 476 16.49 8.47 29.08
CA GLU A 476 15.12 8.16 29.48
C GLU A 476 14.08 8.95 28.66
N GLN A 477 14.34 10.25 28.39
CA GLN A 477 13.48 11.07 27.53
C GLN A 477 13.47 10.61 26.07
N VAL A 478 14.62 10.21 25.52
CA VAL A 478 14.67 9.71 24.13
C VAL A 478 13.99 8.35 24.01
N ARG A 479 14.12 7.47 25.02
CA ARG A 479 13.39 6.20 25.12
C ARG A 479 11.88 6.42 25.19
N GLU A 480 11.41 7.33 26.04
CA GLU A 480 10.00 7.67 26.16
C GLU A 480 9.44 8.19 24.82
N GLN A 481 10.13 9.13 24.18
CA GLN A 481 9.73 9.65 22.87
C GLN A 481 9.82 8.59 21.76
N ALA A 482 10.79 7.66 21.79
CA ALA A 482 10.86 6.57 20.81
C ALA A 482 9.65 5.62 20.94
N SER A 483 9.26 5.28 22.18
CA SER A 483 8.03 4.52 22.43
C SER A 483 6.78 5.30 22.01
N ALA A 484 6.72 6.62 22.24
CA ALA A 484 5.62 7.46 21.79
C ALA A 484 5.50 7.51 20.25
N ASP A 485 6.61 7.67 19.53
CA ASP A 485 6.65 7.64 18.07
C ASP A 485 6.20 6.28 17.52
N TRP A 486 6.66 5.18 18.12
CA TRP A 486 6.21 3.83 17.75
C TRP A 486 4.72 3.62 18.03
N ASN A 487 4.20 4.06 19.18
CA ASN A 487 2.76 4.02 19.45
C ASN A 487 1.97 4.83 18.42
N LYS A 488 2.44 6.02 18.04
CA LYS A 488 1.81 6.86 17.00
C LYS A 488 1.76 6.19 15.63
N ARG A 489 2.73 5.33 15.30
CA ARG A 489 2.70 4.53 14.07
C ARG A 489 1.83 3.27 14.20
N LEU A 490 2.00 2.47 15.26
CA LEU A 490 1.21 1.24 15.44
C LEU A 490 -0.30 1.53 15.49
N ASN A 491 -0.72 2.66 16.07
CA ASN A 491 -2.14 3.08 16.09
C ASN A 491 -2.70 3.53 14.72
N ALA A 492 -1.91 3.54 13.65
CA ALA A 492 -2.46 3.62 12.29
C ALA A 492 -3.38 2.42 11.97
N ILE A 493 -3.25 1.30 12.69
CA ILE A 493 -4.24 0.20 12.65
C ILE A 493 -4.57 -0.25 14.08
N GLN A 494 -5.80 0.02 14.53
CA GLN A 494 -6.26 -0.31 15.88
C GLN A 494 -7.13 -1.57 15.84
N ILE A 495 -6.62 -2.70 16.35
CA ILE A 495 -7.33 -3.99 16.43
C ILE A 495 -7.94 -4.25 17.82
N SER A 496 -9.03 -5.02 17.85
CA SER A 496 -9.65 -5.55 19.08
C SER A 496 -10.39 -6.86 18.83
N GLY A 497 -10.45 -7.73 19.85
CA GLY A 497 -10.77 -9.15 19.69
C GLY A 497 -9.55 -9.97 19.22
N GLY A 498 -9.74 -11.25 18.90
CA GLY A 498 -8.64 -12.18 18.62
C GLY A 498 -7.93 -12.67 19.89
N SER A 499 -6.86 -13.47 19.73
CA SER A 499 -6.05 -13.95 20.85
C SER A 499 -4.88 -13.01 21.20
N ALA A 500 -4.22 -13.27 22.32
CA ALA A 500 -2.98 -12.59 22.68
C ALA A 500 -1.85 -12.86 21.66
N ASP A 501 -1.78 -14.08 21.12
CA ASP A 501 -0.82 -14.43 20.08
C ASP A 501 -1.12 -13.69 18.77
N ASP A 502 -2.40 -13.60 18.36
CA ASP A 502 -2.80 -12.82 17.17
C ASP A 502 -2.42 -11.34 17.32
N THR A 503 -2.66 -10.79 18.52
CA THR A 503 -2.32 -9.39 18.86
C THR A 503 -0.81 -9.15 18.77
N ARG A 504 0.00 -10.09 19.26
CA ARG A 504 1.46 -10.03 19.20
C ARG A 504 2.00 -10.18 17.78
N LYS A 505 1.53 -11.19 17.03
CA LYS A 505 1.87 -11.41 15.62
C LYS A 505 1.61 -10.15 14.81
N PHE A 506 0.40 -9.58 14.93
CA PHE A 506 -0.03 -8.43 14.15
C PHE A 506 0.80 -7.17 14.42
N TYR A 507 0.98 -6.79 15.68
CA TYR A 507 1.75 -5.58 15.99
C TYR A 507 3.26 -5.75 15.78
N THR A 508 3.79 -6.97 15.89
CA THR A 508 5.21 -7.23 15.55
C THR A 508 5.45 -7.17 14.05
N ALA A 509 4.57 -7.76 13.24
CA ALA A 509 4.62 -7.61 11.79
C ALA A 509 4.46 -6.15 11.35
N LEU A 510 3.53 -5.40 11.95
CA LEU A 510 3.38 -3.96 11.69
C LEU A 510 4.60 -3.14 12.17
N TYR A 511 5.37 -3.61 13.16
CA TYR A 511 6.64 -3.02 13.58
C TYR A 511 7.75 -3.24 12.53
N HIS A 512 7.93 -4.48 12.05
CA HIS A 512 8.90 -4.80 10.99
C HIS A 512 8.60 -4.03 9.70
N SER A 513 7.33 -4.02 9.26
CA SER A 513 6.85 -3.29 8.09
C SER A 513 7.01 -1.76 8.15
N LEU A 514 7.64 -1.20 9.19
CA LEU A 514 7.89 0.23 9.37
C LEU A 514 9.34 0.57 9.77
N GLN A 515 10.27 -0.38 9.64
CA GLN A 515 11.70 -0.11 9.80
C GLN A 515 12.33 0.47 8.52
N THR A 516 11.87 0.03 7.36
CA THR A 516 12.43 0.34 6.03
C THR A 516 11.34 0.63 4.98
N PRO A 517 11.60 1.43 3.92
CA PRO A 517 12.85 2.13 3.58
C PRO A 517 13.31 3.14 4.64
N SER A 518 14.63 3.28 4.84
CA SER A 518 15.22 4.01 5.98
C SER A 518 15.71 5.41 5.60
N THR A 519 15.70 6.34 6.57
CA THR A 519 16.13 7.72 6.39
C THR A 519 17.62 7.80 6.00
N PHE A 520 17.93 8.49 4.90
CA PHE A 520 19.29 8.63 4.35
C PHE A 520 19.82 10.07 4.36
N SER A 521 18.96 11.09 4.25
CA SER A 521 19.40 12.49 4.36
C SER A 521 19.55 12.95 5.81
N ASP A 522 20.53 13.82 6.07
CA ASP A 522 20.79 14.49 7.35
C ASP A 522 19.67 15.48 7.75
N VAL A 523 19.69 15.97 9.00
CA VAL A 523 18.71 16.97 9.51
C VAL A 523 18.72 18.29 8.74
N ASN A 524 19.85 18.63 8.13
CA ASN A 524 20.00 19.82 7.29
C ASN A 524 19.54 19.58 5.83
N GLY A 525 19.10 18.36 5.49
CA GLY A 525 18.62 17.96 4.17
C GLY A 525 19.69 17.48 3.19
N GLU A 526 20.97 17.40 3.57
CA GLU A 526 22.02 16.86 2.70
C GLU A 526 22.01 15.34 2.64
N TYR A 527 22.44 14.80 1.50
CA TYR A 527 22.67 13.37 1.30
C TYR A 527 23.75 13.14 0.24
N ILE A 528 24.34 11.94 0.21
CA ILE A 528 25.37 11.57 -0.78
C ILE A 528 24.70 11.07 -2.07
N ARG A 529 25.05 11.67 -3.21
CA ARG A 529 24.46 11.45 -4.54
C ARG A 529 24.50 9.97 -4.94
N PHE A 530 23.45 9.49 -5.60
CA PHE A 530 23.43 8.14 -6.14
C PHE A 530 24.61 7.87 -7.10
N GLY A 531 25.35 6.79 -6.85
CA GLY A 531 26.50 6.36 -7.64
C GLY A 531 27.75 7.26 -7.59
N ALA A 532 27.83 8.24 -6.69
CA ALA A 532 28.95 9.19 -6.63
C ALA A 532 29.33 9.62 -5.20
N THR A 533 30.46 10.31 -5.05
CA THR A 533 30.95 10.85 -3.77
C THR A 533 30.55 12.31 -3.50
N LYS A 534 29.72 12.90 -4.38
CA LYS A 534 29.26 14.29 -4.28
C LYS A 534 28.04 14.37 -3.35
N THR A 535 27.94 15.42 -2.54
CA THR A 535 26.71 15.76 -1.80
C THR A 535 25.65 16.38 -2.73
N GLU A 536 24.38 16.05 -2.50
CA GLU A 536 23.18 16.76 -2.99
C GLU A 536 22.31 17.16 -1.78
N LYS A 537 21.22 17.89 -2.03
CA LYS A 537 20.28 18.35 -0.99
C LYS A 537 18.84 18.10 -1.43
N VAL A 538 17.99 17.70 -0.48
CA VAL A 538 16.55 17.51 -0.71
C VAL A 538 15.82 18.83 -0.97
N GLU A 539 14.63 18.72 -1.57
CA GLU A 539 13.67 19.81 -1.60
C GLU A 539 13.25 20.21 -0.18
N LYS A 540 12.82 21.46 0.01
CA LYS A 540 12.42 21.96 1.33
C LYS A 540 11.35 21.05 1.96
N ASP A 541 11.56 20.72 3.23
CA ASP A 541 10.68 19.93 4.11
C ASP A 541 10.46 18.45 3.69
N ARG A 542 11.25 17.94 2.74
CA ARG A 542 11.31 16.50 2.39
C ARG A 542 12.41 15.73 3.13
N VAL A 543 12.34 14.40 3.08
CA VAL A 543 13.41 13.46 3.47
C VAL A 543 13.86 12.63 2.26
N HIS A 544 15.15 12.27 2.19
CA HIS A 544 15.67 11.27 1.24
C HIS A 544 15.85 9.93 1.94
N TYR A 545 15.56 8.83 1.24
CA TYR A 545 15.54 7.48 1.80
C TYR A 545 16.54 6.53 1.12
N SER A 546 16.74 5.35 1.69
CA SER A 546 17.49 4.23 1.12
C SER A 546 16.91 2.90 1.61
N SER A 547 17.54 1.77 1.29
CA SER A 547 17.05 0.41 1.58
C SER A 547 15.73 0.12 0.85
N PHE A 548 15.80 0.02 -0.48
CA PHE A 548 14.68 -0.40 -1.32
C PHE A 548 14.94 -1.80 -1.89
N SER A 549 14.32 -2.80 -1.28
CA SER A 549 14.24 -4.17 -1.79
C SER A 549 13.09 -4.24 -2.79
N SER A 550 13.39 -3.98 -4.07
CA SER A 550 12.34 -3.62 -5.04
C SER A 550 11.52 -4.80 -5.56
N TRP A 551 12.07 -6.01 -5.48
CA TRP A 551 11.45 -7.23 -6.03
C TRP A 551 10.37 -7.80 -5.10
N ASP A 552 10.42 -7.41 -3.84
CA ASP A 552 9.77 -8.02 -2.68
C ASP A 552 8.68 -7.06 -2.18
N THR A 553 9.11 -5.83 -1.87
CA THR A 553 8.27 -4.84 -1.16
C THR A 553 7.10 -4.31 -1.98
N TYR A 554 7.09 -4.49 -3.31
CA TYR A 554 5.93 -4.14 -4.16
C TYR A 554 4.71 -5.04 -3.92
N ARG A 555 4.90 -6.23 -3.35
CA ARG A 555 3.85 -7.26 -3.24
C ARG A 555 2.88 -6.97 -2.10
N SER A 556 3.41 -6.52 -0.97
CA SER A 556 2.69 -6.38 0.31
C SER A 556 3.01 -5.07 1.04
N LEU A 557 4.29 -4.70 1.13
CA LEU A 557 4.79 -3.63 1.99
C LEU A 557 4.46 -2.22 1.48
N ILE A 558 4.86 -1.89 0.26
CA ILE A 558 4.60 -0.58 -0.36
C ILE A 558 3.10 -0.21 -0.43
N PRO A 559 2.16 -1.10 -0.81
CA PRO A 559 0.74 -0.75 -0.78
C PRO A 559 0.21 -0.57 0.65
N LEU A 560 0.74 -1.28 1.65
CA LEU A 560 0.41 -1.06 3.07
C LEU A 560 0.90 0.32 3.53
N GLN A 561 2.20 0.59 3.37
CA GLN A 561 2.81 1.84 3.81
C GLN A 561 2.23 3.05 3.08
N SER A 562 1.94 2.95 1.78
CA SER A 562 1.40 4.08 0.99
C SER A 562 -0.01 4.47 1.43
N LEU A 563 -0.80 3.51 1.92
CA LEU A 563 -2.16 3.74 2.39
C LEU A 563 -2.20 4.42 3.77
N LEU A 564 -1.27 4.03 4.65
CA LEU A 564 -1.15 4.55 6.03
C LEU A 564 -0.34 5.87 6.10
N TYR A 565 0.70 5.98 5.28
CA TYR A 565 1.76 7.01 5.34
C TYR A 565 2.06 7.62 3.95
N PRO A 566 1.06 8.19 3.26
CA PRO A 566 1.23 8.71 1.90
C PRO A 566 2.22 9.89 1.80
N HIS A 567 2.55 10.57 2.91
CA HIS A 567 3.57 11.62 2.91
C HIS A 567 4.98 11.03 2.79
N GLU A 568 5.37 10.16 3.73
CA GLU A 568 6.65 9.47 3.73
C GLU A 568 6.85 8.68 2.43
N LEU A 569 5.81 8.01 1.94
CA LEU A 569 5.90 7.26 0.68
C LEU A 569 6.01 8.18 -0.54
N SER A 570 5.46 9.41 -0.50
CA SER A 570 5.69 10.39 -1.56
C SER A 570 7.16 10.86 -1.58
N ASP A 571 7.79 11.02 -0.42
CA ASP A 571 9.22 11.34 -0.32
C ASP A 571 10.12 10.16 -0.73
N MET A 572 9.70 8.93 -0.45
CA MET A 572 10.35 7.72 -0.98
C MET A 572 10.22 7.63 -2.51
N MET A 573 9.08 7.99 -3.10
CA MET A 573 8.96 8.04 -4.56
C MET A 573 9.79 9.19 -5.17
N GLN A 574 9.84 10.36 -4.51
CA GLN A 574 10.70 11.46 -4.93
C GLN A 574 12.19 11.12 -4.81
N THR A 575 12.57 10.32 -3.80
CA THR A 575 13.91 9.73 -3.64
C THR A 575 14.29 8.92 -4.88
N LEU A 576 13.46 7.95 -5.26
CA LEU A 576 13.69 7.09 -6.43
C LEU A 576 13.75 7.88 -7.75
N VAL A 577 12.91 8.92 -7.90
CA VAL A 577 12.95 9.85 -9.06
C VAL A 577 14.25 10.65 -9.08
N ASN A 578 14.75 11.10 -7.93
CA ASN A 578 16.02 11.80 -7.83
C ASN A 578 17.19 10.86 -8.17
N ASP A 579 17.17 9.62 -7.69
CA ASP A 579 18.21 8.62 -7.96
C ASP A 579 18.28 8.25 -9.45
N ALA A 580 17.12 8.05 -10.09
CA ALA A 580 17.04 7.83 -11.53
C ALA A 580 17.66 8.98 -12.33
N LYS A 581 17.28 10.23 -12.00
CA LYS A 581 17.89 11.45 -12.57
C LYS A 581 19.40 11.54 -12.28
N GLN A 582 19.87 10.96 -11.18
CA GLN A 582 21.27 11.03 -10.77
C GLN A 582 22.17 9.98 -11.42
N CYS A 583 21.65 8.76 -11.67
CA CYS A 583 22.45 7.60 -12.06
C CYS A 583 22.39 7.20 -13.55
N GLY A 584 21.43 7.69 -14.33
CA GLY A 584 21.40 7.47 -15.80
C GLY A 584 20.05 7.49 -16.52
N GLY A 585 18.94 7.81 -15.83
CA GLY A 585 17.61 7.99 -16.43
C GLY A 585 16.67 6.78 -16.38
N THR A 586 17.12 5.67 -15.77
CA THR A 586 16.30 4.53 -15.29
C THR A 586 16.31 4.55 -13.77
N PHE A 587 15.29 4.00 -13.13
CA PHE A 587 15.36 3.70 -11.69
C PHE A 587 16.51 2.72 -11.37
N PRO A 588 17.08 2.77 -10.16
CA PRO A 588 17.88 1.66 -9.62
C PRO A 588 16.98 0.42 -9.41
N MET A 589 17.58 -0.74 -9.14
CA MET A 589 16.85 -1.96 -8.79
C MET A 589 16.84 -2.12 -7.26
N TRP A 590 17.75 -2.92 -6.70
CA TRP A 590 17.90 -3.08 -5.25
C TRP A 590 18.82 -1.98 -4.68
N VAL A 591 18.31 -1.08 -3.83
CA VAL A 591 19.07 0.09 -3.33
C VAL A 591 19.62 -0.12 -1.92
N HIS A 592 20.94 -0.10 -1.77
CA HIS A 592 21.60 0.00 -0.46
C HIS A 592 22.55 1.20 -0.41
N GLY A 593 22.36 2.08 0.57
CA GLY A 593 22.97 3.40 0.61
C GLY A 593 22.68 4.20 -0.66
N ASN A 594 23.72 4.69 -1.32
CA ASN A 594 23.63 5.39 -2.61
C ASN A 594 23.97 4.49 -3.81
N SER A 595 23.80 3.16 -3.69
CA SER A 595 24.19 2.19 -4.71
C SER A 595 23.09 1.19 -5.06
N SER A 596 22.99 0.85 -6.35
CA SER A 596 22.13 -0.25 -6.81
C SER A 596 22.94 -1.55 -6.86
N SER A 597 22.47 -2.57 -6.15
CA SER A 597 22.79 -3.95 -6.49
C SER A 597 22.00 -4.39 -7.74
N PRO A 598 22.57 -5.24 -8.61
CA PRO A 598 21.88 -5.80 -9.76
C PRO A 598 21.30 -7.19 -9.46
N ILE A 599 20.92 -7.43 -8.21
CA ILE A 599 20.31 -8.67 -7.71
C ILE A 599 18.79 -8.60 -7.88
N MET A 600 18.16 -9.76 -8.00
CA MET A 600 16.74 -10.00 -8.29
C MET A 600 16.25 -9.50 -9.66
N PRO A 601 15.21 -10.13 -10.24
CA PRO A 601 14.74 -9.83 -11.59
C PRO A 601 13.67 -8.71 -11.62
N GLY A 602 13.33 -8.24 -12.82
CA GLY A 602 12.24 -7.29 -13.04
C GLY A 602 12.66 -5.82 -13.07
N ASP A 603 11.66 -4.93 -13.05
CA ASP A 603 11.80 -3.53 -12.63
C ASP A 603 10.69 -3.25 -11.58
N GLY A 604 10.94 -3.80 -10.39
CA GLY A 604 10.04 -3.63 -9.25
C GLY A 604 9.89 -2.17 -8.83
N VAL A 605 10.86 -1.30 -9.09
CA VAL A 605 10.75 0.13 -8.75
C VAL A 605 9.68 0.85 -9.58
N SER A 606 9.58 0.55 -10.88
CA SER A 606 8.46 1.06 -11.68
C SER A 606 7.10 0.58 -11.16
N ILE A 607 7.01 -0.66 -10.64
CA ILE A 607 5.80 -1.18 -10.00
C ILE A 607 5.50 -0.44 -8.69
N ILE A 608 6.52 -0.27 -7.83
CA ILE A 608 6.45 0.45 -6.54
C ILE A 608 5.93 1.88 -6.73
N VAL A 609 6.49 2.64 -7.67
CA VAL A 609 6.09 4.04 -7.91
C VAL A 609 4.67 4.14 -8.49
N ALA A 610 4.29 3.22 -9.39
CA ALA A 610 2.93 3.14 -9.93
C ALA A 610 1.89 2.78 -8.86
N GLN A 611 2.22 1.86 -7.96
CA GLN A 611 1.36 1.37 -6.89
C GLN A 611 1.26 2.36 -5.73
N ALA A 612 2.36 2.99 -5.31
CA ALA A 612 2.33 4.02 -4.27
C ALA A 612 1.39 5.18 -4.65
N HIS A 613 1.44 5.64 -5.90
CA HIS A 613 0.51 6.64 -6.44
C HIS A 613 -0.95 6.16 -6.45
N ALA A 614 -1.19 4.88 -6.79
CA ALA A 614 -2.52 4.28 -6.74
C ALA A 614 -3.07 4.22 -5.31
N TYR A 615 -2.22 3.90 -4.31
CA TYR A 615 -2.58 3.74 -2.90
C TYR A 615 -2.51 5.03 -2.05
N GLY A 616 -2.17 6.17 -2.64
CA GLY A 616 -2.38 7.51 -2.06
C GLY A 616 -1.15 8.42 -1.97
N ALA A 617 0.06 7.87 -2.12
CA ALA A 617 1.29 8.63 -2.12
C ALA A 617 1.48 9.35 -3.47
N ARG A 618 0.93 10.57 -3.61
CA ARG A 618 0.89 11.33 -4.89
C ARG A 618 1.74 12.60 -4.93
N ASN A 619 2.44 12.96 -3.84
CA ASN A 619 3.17 14.23 -3.72
C ASN A 619 4.63 14.14 -4.20
N PHE A 620 4.85 13.73 -5.45
CA PHE A 620 6.17 13.65 -6.08
C PHE A 620 6.12 14.08 -7.55
N ASP A 621 7.28 14.20 -8.20
CA ASP A 621 7.42 14.49 -9.63
C ASP A 621 6.98 13.29 -10.49
N THR A 622 5.67 13.09 -10.55
CA THR A 622 4.99 12.05 -11.33
C THR A 622 5.26 12.17 -12.84
N ALA A 623 5.52 13.38 -13.34
CA ALA A 623 5.86 13.63 -14.73
C ALA A 623 7.23 13.05 -15.08
N ALA A 624 8.28 13.33 -14.28
CA ALA A 624 9.59 12.71 -14.48
C ALA A 624 9.58 11.21 -14.21
N ALA A 625 8.86 10.75 -13.16
CA ALA A 625 8.69 9.32 -12.90
C ALA A 625 8.10 8.59 -14.12
N SER A 626 6.99 9.12 -14.65
CA SER A 626 6.30 8.56 -15.82
C SER A 626 7.20 8.56 -17.06
N LYS A 627 8.02 9.62 -17.25
CA LYS A 627 9.02 9.66 -18.33
C LYS A 627 10.09 8.59 -18.15
N THR A 628 10.67 8.46 -16.95
CA THR A 628 11.68 7.43 -16.64
C THR A 628 11.13 6.02 -16.88
N MET A 629 9.92 5.71 -16.38
CA MET A 629 9.26 4.42 -16.63
C MET A 629 9.14 4.10 -18.12
N ARG A 630 8.61 5.04 -18.92
CA ARG A 630 8.40 4.81 -20.36
C ARG A 630 9.73 4.71 -21.12
N ASP A 631 10.68 5.57 -20.83
CA ASP A 631 12.00 5.56 -21.47
C ASP A 631 12.77 4.27 -21.16
N THR A 632 12.65 3.74 -19.94
CA THR A 632 13.22 2.44 -19.56
C THR A 632 12.46 1.28 -20.20
N ALA A 633 11.13 1.24 -20.12
CA ALA A 633 10.30 0.19 -20.71
C ALA A 633 10.40 0.11 -22.26
N PHE A 634 10.70 1.21 -22.95
CA PHE A 634 10.96 1.23 -24.40
C PHE A 634 12.45 1.24 -24.78
N GLY A 635 13.36 1.01 -23.82
CA GLY A 635 14.78 0.81 -24.10
C GLY A 635 15.56 2.07 -24.48
N ARG A 636 15.00 3.27 -24.25
CA ARG A 636 15.66 4.57 -24.48
C ARG A 636 16.72 4.85 -23.40
N THR A 637 16.47 4.46 -22.15
CA THR A 637 17.40 4.57 -21.01
C THR A 637 17.37 3.31 -20.14
N THR A 638 18.43 2.50 -20.18
CA THR A 638 18.48 1.18 -19.51
C THR A 638 19.63 1.01 -18.52
N GLN A 639 20.34 2.09 -18.15
CA GLN A 639 21.52 2.03 -17.28
C GLN A 639 21.44 2.95 -16.05
N CYS A 640 21.66 2.39 -14.86
CA CYS A 640 21.86 3.13 -13.61
C CYS A 640 23.29 2.85 -13.11
N GLY A 641 24.11 3.90 -12.95
CA GLY A 641 25.51 3.75 -12.52
C GLY A 641 26.35 2.88 -13.47
N GLY A 642 26.04 2.89 -14.77
CA GLY A 642 26.67 2.05 -15.79
C GLY A 642 26.22 0.57 -15.79
N LYS A 643 25.30 0.17 -14.90
CA LYS A 643 24.73 -1.19 -14.86
C LYS A 643 23.42 -1.24 -15.62
N THR A 644 23.24 -2.23 -16.49
CA THR A 644 21.95 -2.49 -17.15
C THR A 644 20.90 -2.92 -16.13
N THR A 645 19.75 -2.26 -16.13
CA THR A 645 18.60 -2.58 -15.28
C THR A 645 17.70 -3.61 -15.96
N LEU A 646 16.95 -3.22 -16.99
CA LEU A 646 16.15 -4.14 -17.80
C LEU A 646 17.02 -5.01 -18.75
N ARG A 647 17.55 -6.11 -18.23
CA ARG A 647 18.32 -7.12 -18.98
C ARG A 647 17.42 -7.96 -19.90
N GLY A 648 17.93 -8.37 -21.06
CA GLY A 648 17.13 -9.13 -22.04
C GLY A 648 15.97 -8.35 -22.70
N LEU A 649 15.73 -7.08 -22.32
CA LEU A 649 14.63 -6.24 -22.84
C LEU A 649 14.55 -6.19 -24.37
N GLY A 650 15.71 -6.14 -25.05
CA GLY A 650 15.76 -6.11 -26.51
C GLY A 650 15.16 -7.36 -27.17
N ASP A 651 15.33 -8.54 -26.56
CA ASP A 651 14.68 -9.77 -27.03
C ASP A 651 13.21 -9.84 -26.57
N TYR A 652 12.89 -9.41 -25.33
CA TYR A 652 11.50 -9.32 -24.85
C TYR A 652 10.63 -8.44 -25.77
N MET A 653 11.12 -7.27 -26.18
CA MET A 653 10.45 -6.35 -27.11
C MET A 653 10.31 -6.92 -28.53
N LYS A 654 11.23 -7.79 -28.95
CA LYS A 654 11.32 -8.33 -30.33
C LYS A 654 10.58 -9.65 -30.52
N LEU A 655 10.63 -10.53 -29.52
CA LEU A 655 10.11 -11.90 -29.56
C LEU A 655 8.80 -12.04 -28.79
N GLY A 656 8.47 -11.09 -27.92
CA GLY A 656 7.39 -11.20 -26.94
C GLY A 656 7.78 -12.05 -25.72
N TYR A 657 9.05 -12.45 -25.60
CA TYR A 657 9.58 -13.16 -24.42
C TYR A 657 11.11 -13.02 -24.31
N ILE A 658 11.66 -13.15 -23.11
CA ILE A 658 13.11 -13.31 -22.91
C ILE A 658 13.49 -14.77 -23.23
N PRO A 659 14.44 -15.04 -24.13
CA PRO A 659 14.78 -16.41 -24.49
C PRO A 659 15.71 -17.08 -23.46
N TYR A 660 15.48 -18.39 -23.25
CA TYR A 660 16.28 -19.30 -22.42
C TYR A 660 17.79 -19.19 -22.66
N ASN A 661 18.17 -19.08 -23.94
CA ASN A 661 19.56 -19.00 -24.40
C ASN A 661 20.09 -17.56 -24.50
N SER A 662 19.55 -16.64 -23.69
CA SER A 662 20.10 -15.31 -23.46
C SER A 662 21.15 -15.34 -22.33
N ASN A 663 21.79 -14.20 -22.07
CA ASN A 663 22.70 -14.05 -20.93
C ASN A 663 21.96 -13.68 -19.61
N GLU A 664 20.63 -13.80 -19.56
CA GLU A 664 19.84 -13.46 -18.37
C GLU A 664 19.56 -14.70 -17.51
N GLN A 665 20.27 -14.82 -16.40
CA GLN A 665 20.00 -15.82 -15.38
C GLN A 665 18.67 -15.48 -14.70
N GLY A 666 17.70 -16.40 -14.74
CA GLY A 666 16.32 -16.19 -14.35
C GLY A 666 15.38 -15.77 -15.49
N ALA A 667 15.79 -15.85 -16.77
CA ALA A 667 15.04 -15.34 -17.92
C ALA A 667 13.53 -15.64 -17.94
N THR A 668 13.10 -16.83 -17.51
CA THR A 668 11.67 -17.20 -17.51
C THR A 668 10.91 -16.49 -16.38
N SER A 669 11.50 -16.39 -15.17
CA SER A 669 10.98 -15.53 -14.10
C SER A 669 11.03 -14.03 -14.42
N THR A 670 12.14 -13.52 -14.97
CA THR A 670 12.31 -12.10 -15.37
C THR A 670 11.24 -11.69 -16.39
N ASN A 671 10.86 -12.59 -17.30
CA ASN A 671 9.78 -12.36 -18.25
C ASN A 671 8.42 -12.12 -17.56
N MET A 672 8.09 -12.89 -16.52
CA MET A 672 6.84 -12.73 -15.78
C MET A 672 6.83 -11.40 -15.02
N GLU A 673 7.94 -11.02 -14.39
CA GLU A 673 8.11 -9.69 -13.77
C GLU A 673 7.92 -8.54 -14.78
N TYR A 674 8.44 -8.68 -16.00
CA TYR A 674 8.28 -7.66 -17.05
C TYR A 674 6.82 -7.49 -17.48
N THR A 675 6.00 -8.55 -17.44
CA THR A 675 4.56 -8.41 -17.72
C THR A 675 3.81 -7.63 -16.62
N SER A 676 4.19 -7.83 -15.35
CA SER A 676 3.66 -7.03 -14.23
C SER A 676 4.15 -5.58 -14.27
N THR A 677 5.41 -5.37 -14.66
CA THR A 677 6.03 -4.05 -14.89
C THR A 677 5.29 -3.29 -15.99
N ASP A 678 5.09 -3.90 -17.16
CA ASP A 678 4.36 -3.32 -18.29
C ASP A 678 2.93 -2.92 -17.91
N PHE A 679 2.24 -3.79 -17.17
CA PHE A 679 0.90 -3.49 -16.67
C PHE A 679 0.93 -2.29 -15.72
N ALA A 680 1.81 -2.28 -14.71
CA ALA A 680 1.90 -1.23 -13.71
C ALA A 680 2.21 0.15 -14.33
N ILE A 681 3.15 0.22 -15.27
CA ILE A 681 3.46 1.45 -16.01
C ILE A 681 2.24 1.88 -16.84
N SER A 682 1.57 0.96 -17.55
CA SER A 682 0.36 1.31 -18.32
C SER A 682 -0.75 1.92 -17.44
N ARG A 683 -0.93 1.40 -16.21
CA ARG A 683 -1.89 1.93 -15.22
C ARG A 683 -1.49 3.33 -14.75
N PHE A 684 -0.21 3.56 -14.43
CA PHE A 684 0.29 4.86 -13.97
C PHE A 684 0.19 5.94 -15.06
N VAL A 685 0.64 5.66 -16.28
CA VAL A 685 0.55 6.58 -17.42
C VAL A 685 -0.91 6.94 -17.73
N THR A 686 -1.80 5.95 -17.71
CA THR A 686 -3.25 6.18 -17.88
C THR A 686 -3.82 7.07 -16.76
N ALA A 687 -3.43 6.84 -15.51
CA ALA A 687 -3.93 7.60 -14.36
C ALA A 687 -3.48 9.07 -14.34
N LEU A 688 -2.34 9.39 -14.95
CA LEU A 688 -1.86 10.76 -15.11
C LEU A 688 -2.50 11.50 -16.31
N GLY A 689 -3.22 10.79 -17.19
CA GLY A 689 -3.84 11.37 -18.39
C GLY A 689 -2.84 11.90 -19.44
N THR A 690 -1.55 11.60 -19.29
CA THR A 690 -0.49 12.10 -20.16
C THR A 690 -0.55 11.44 -21.54
N LYS A 691 -0.62 12.26 -22.59
CA LYS A 691 -0.35 11.86 -23.98
C LYS A 691 1.04 12.36 -24.35
N ASP A 692 1.80 11.54 -25.07
CA ASP A 692 3.12 11.87 -25.59
C ASP A 692 3.10 11.61 -27.10
N ASP A 693 3.30 12.65 -27.91
CA ASP A 693 3.04 12.63 -29.36
C ASP A 693 4.16 11.93 -30.17
N GLN A 694 5.01 11.12 -29.52
CA GLN A 694 6.18 10.50 -30.15
C GLN A 694 5.88 9.13 -30.77
N VAL A 695 6.15 9.02 -32.08
CA VAL A 695 5.96 7.80 -32.86
C VAL A 695 7.00 6.74 -32.49
N ILE A 696 6.56 5.65 -31.87
CA ILE A 696 7.38 4.45 -31.62
C ILE A 696 7.36 3.53 -32.82
N VAL A 697 8.52 2.99 -33.19
CA VAL A 697 8.67 1.93 -34.19
C VAL A 697 7.90 0.68 -33.75
N GLY A 698 6.73 0.45 -34.35
CA GLY A 698 5.84 -0.68 -34.02
C GLY A 698 4.76 -0.40 -32.96
N GLY A 699 4.69 0.83 -32.41
CA GLY A 699 3.65 1.26 -31.47
C GLY A 699 2.48 1.97 -32.16
N SER A 700 1.37 2.16 -31.43
CA SER A 700 0.16 2.84 -31.91
C SER A 700 0.18 4.38 -31.77
N GLY A 701 1.29 4.95 -31.31
CA GLY A 701 1.32 6.32 -30.78
C GLY A 701 0.73 6.45 -29.36
N ASP A 702 0.26 5.36 -28.78
CA ASP A 702 -0.17 5.28 -27.38
C ASP A 702 0.75 4.31 -26.63
N GLU A 703 1.63 4.87 -25.79
CA GLU A 703 2.57 4.12 -24.96
C GLU A 703 1.87 3.27 -23.90
N ALA A 704 0.79 3.77 -23.30
CA ALA A 704 0.05 3.05 -22.26
C ALA A 704 -0.66 1.83 -22.87
N ALA A 705 -1.36 1.99 -23.99
CA ALA A 705 -1.99 0.89 -24.71
C ALA A 705 -0.96 -0.13 -25.23
N THR A 706 0.23 0.34 -25.67
CA THR A 706 1.31 -0.55 -26.13
C THR A 706 1.85 -1.41 -24.99
N LEU A 707 2.14 -0.83 -23.81
CA LEU A 707 2.57 -1.59 -22.62
C LEU A 707 1.44 -2.49 -22.09
N ARG A 708 0.20 -2.00 -22.08
CA ARG A 708 -0.99 -2.76 -21.66
C ARG A 708 -1.24 -4.02 -22.51
N LYS A 709 -0.83 -4.00 -23.78
CA LYS A 709 -0.80 -5.18 -24.65
C LYS A 709 0.42 -6.06 -24.39
N ARG A 710 1.58 -5.46 -24.16
CA ARG A 710 2.85 -6.16 -23.86
C ARG A 710 2.78 -6.94 -22.54
N SER A 711 1.97 -6.51 -21.57
CA SER A 711 1.67 -7.28 -20.36
C SER A 711 0.96 -8.63 -20.61
N GLY A 712 0.53 -8.93 -21.84
CA GLY A 712 0.08 -10.27 -22.25
C GLY A 712 1.21 -11.26 -22.55
N ASN A 713 2.48 -10.82 -22.57
CA ASN A 713 3.62 -11.63 -23.00
C ASN A 713 3.87 -12.91 -22.16
N TRP A 714 3.26 -13.05 -20.98
CA TRP A 714 3.30 -14.29 -20.20
C TRP A 714 2.74 -15.49 -21.00
N GLN A 715 1.79 -15.23 -21.90
CA GLN A 715 1.18 -16.24 -22.78
C GLN A 715 2.22 -16.87 -23.72
N ASN A 716 3.29 -16.16 -24.08
CA ASN A 716 4.35 -16.66 -24.96
C ASN A 716 5.24 -17.74 -24.32
N LEU A 717 5.11 -17.98 -23.02
CA LEU A 717 5.82 -19.03 -22.27
C LEU A 717 4.99 -20.31 -22.06
N PHE A 718 3.70 -20.32 -22.41
CA PHE A 718 2.89 -21.54 -22.36
C PHE A 718 3.16 -22.43 -23.58
N ASN A 719 3.81 -23.57 -23.35
CA ASN A 719 4.12 -24.51 -24.42
C ASN A 719 2.84 -25.22 -24.93
N PRO A 720 2.42 -25.05 -26.20
CA PRO A 720 1.23 -25.70 -26.73
C PRO A 720 1.36 -27.23 -26.82
N ASP A 721 2.59 -27.73 -26.98
CA ASP A 721 2.93 -29.15 -27.09
C ASP A 721 3.23 -29.82 -25.73
N TRP A 722 2.83 -29.21 -24.60
CA TRP A 722 3.11 -29.71 -23.25
C TRP A 722 2.78 -31.20 -23.02
N LYS A 723 1.75 -31.74 -23.70
CA LYS A 723 1.36 -33.17 -23.65
C LYS A 723 2.41 -34.14 -24.23
N ASN A 724 3.38 -33.61 -24.96
CA ASN A 724 4.50 -34.31 -25.56
C ASN A 724 5.81 -34.09 -24.79
N VAL A 725 5.80 -33.28 -23.72
CA VAL A 725 6.94 -33.13 -22.80
C VAL A 725 7.09 -34.39 -21.97
N VAL A 726 8.23 -35.06 -22.14
CA VAL A 726 8.61 -36.30 -21.45
C VAL A 726 9.66 -35.98 -20.38
N TRP A 727 9.50 -36.57 -19.20
CA TRP A 727 10.44 -36.44 -18.10
C TRP A 727 11.69 -37.33 -18.30
N ASN A 728 12.87 -36.88 -17.89
CA ASN A 728 14.09 -37.67 -17.95
C ASN A 728 14.40 -38.30 -16.59
N LYS A 729 14.55 -39.62 -16.56
CA LYS A 729 14.87 -40.40 -15.36
C LYS A 729 16.35 -40.35 -14.93
N ASP A 730 17.24 -39.81 -15.76
CA ASP A 730 18.70 -39.91 -15.60
C ASP A 730 19.39 -38.62 -15.13
N ASP A 731 18.65 -37.57 -14.76
CA ASP A 731 19.26 -36.36 -14.18
C ASP A 731 19.47 -36.46 -12.68
N LYS A 732 20.62 -35.94 -12.22
CA LYS A 732 21.25 -36.37 -10.96
C LYS A 732 21.02 -35.44 -9.77
N TRP A 733 20.38 -34.30 -9.97
CA TRP A 733 19.97 -33.41 -8.88
C TRP A 733 18.65 -33.89 -8.26
N GLU A 734 17.72 -34.35 -9.11
CA GLU A 734 16.39 -34.82 -8.70
C GLU A 734 16.37 -36.30 -8.28
N SER A 735 17.33 -37.12 -8.76
CA SER A 735 17.47 -38.54 -8.40
C SER A 735 17.96 -38.72 -6.95
N GLY A 736 17.04 -38.54 -6.00
CA GLY A 736 17.30 -38.58 -4.57
C GLY A 736 16.13 -38.06 -3.73
N SER A 737 15.24 -37.23 -4.31
CA SER A 737 13.99 -36.82 -3.68
C SER A 737 12.91 -37.91 -3.85
N PRO A 738 12.42 -38.56 -2.77
CA PRO A 738 11.37 -39.57 -2.88
C PRO A 738 10.05 -39.01 -3.42
N VAL A 739 9.85 -37.68 -3.31
CA VAL A 739 8.66 -36.97 -3.79
C VAL A 739 8.72 -36.80 -5.32
N VAL A 740 9.85 -36.35 -5.85
CA VAL A 740 10.05 -36.22 -7.30
C VAL A 740 10.06 -37.60 -7.97
N GLU A 741 10.67 -38.61 -7.34
CA GLU A 741 10.56 -40.00 -7.80
C GLU A 741 9.09 -40.49 -7.82
N ALA A 742 8.31 -40.25 -6.78
CA ALA A 742 6.91 -40.67 -6.72
C ALA A 742 6.04 -39.97 -7.79
N TRP A 743 6.21 -38.67 -7.99
CA TRP A 743 5.49 -37.89 -9.00
C TRP A 743 5.86 -38.33 -10.43
N THR A 744 7.15 -38.51 -10.69
CA THR A 744 7.71 -38.99 -11.98
C THR A 744 7.15 -40.36 -12.34
N LYS A 745 7.18 -41.29 -11.36
CA LYS A 745 6.76 -42.69 -11.49
C LYS A 745 5.25 -42.86 -11.68
N ALA A 746 4.45 -41.84 -11.35
CA ALA A 746 3.01 -41.84 -11.58
C ALA A 746 2.61 -41.40 -13.01
N ASN A 747 3.35 -40.48 -13.64
CA ASN A 747 2.88 -39.79 -14.85
C ASN A 747 3.78 -39.91 -16.10
N GLY A 748 5.12 -39.88 -15.96
CA GLY A 748 6.08 -39.96 -17.08
C GLY A 748 6.05 -38.82 -18.13
N LYS A 749 5.06 -37.92 -18.03
CA LYS A 749 4.81 -36.76 -18.89
C LYS A 749 4.29 -35.60 -18.05
N GLN A 750 4.40 -34.37 -18.57
CA GLN A 750 3.82 -33.20 -17.91
C GLN A 750 2.27 -33.29 -17.84
N PRO A 751 1.65 -33.09 -16.65
CA PRO A 751 0.21 -33.33 -16.45
C PRO A 751 -0.71 -32.17 -16.83
N HIS A 752 -0.22 -30.93 -16.89
CA HIS A 752 -1.01 -29.72 -17.16
C HIS A 752 -0.20 -28.63 -17.90
N PRO A 753 -0.83 -27.67 -18.60
CA PRO A 753 -0.13 -26.53 -19.20
C PRO A 753 0.53 -25.68 -18.11
N GLN A 754 1.78 -25.27 -18.30
CA GLN A 754 2.52 -24.42 -17.37
C GLN A 754 3.51 -23.55 -18.15
N ILE A 755 4.07 -22.50 -17.54
CA ILE A 755 5.13 -21.72 -18.17
C ILE A 755 6.39 -22.56 -18.37
N GLN A 756 7.08 -22.34 -19.47
CA GLN A 756 8.36 -22.98 -19.78
C GLN A 756 9.32 -21.96 -20.39
N PRO A 757 10.64 -22.17 -20.25
CA PRO A 757 11.63 -21.40 -20.98
C PRO A 757 11.51 -21.69 -22.47
N ARG A 758 11.85 -20.71 -23.32
CA ARG A 758 11.70 -20.80 -24.77
C ARG A 758 12.95 -20.27 -25.47
N ARG A 759 13.41 -20.91 -26.54
CA ARG A 759 14.61 -20.49 -27.27
C ARG A 759 14.32 -19.31 -28.20
N SER A 760 15.37 -18.58 -28.58
CA SER A 760 15.28 -17.42 -29.49
C SER A 760 14.85 -17.76 -30.93
N ASP A 761 14.83 -19.04 -31.31
CA ASP A 761 14.24 -19.54 -32.57
C ASP A 761 12.75 -19.89 -32.46
N GLY A 762 12.14 -19.67 -31.28
CA GLY A 762 10.76 -20.02 -30.97
C GLY A 762 10.55 -21.44 -30.47
N SER A 763 11.56 -22.32 -30.53
CA SER A 763 11.48 -23.72 -30.07
C SER A 763 11.51 -23.85 -28.56
N TRP A 764 10.95 -24.95 -28.06
CA TRP A 764 11.00 -25.29 -26.64
C TRP A 764 12.24 -26.15 -26.34
N PRO A 765 12.92 -25.95 -25.20
CA PRO A 765 13.97 -26.87 -24.75
C PRO A 765 13.38 -28.25 -24.45
N SER A 766 14.18 -29.28 -24.64
CA SER A 766 13.88 -30.63 -24.15
C SER A 766 14.11 -30.63 -22.64
N VAL A 767 13.14 -30.09 -21.88
CA VAL A 767 13.27 -29.57 -20.50
C VAL A 767 13.95 -30.49 -19.47
N TYR A 768 14.08 -31.80 -19.73
CA TYR A 768 14.81 -32.74 -18.86
C TYR A 768 15.90 -33.55 -19.59
N ALA A 769 15.98 -33.50 -20.92
CA ALA A 769 16.96 -34.29 -21.68
C ALA A 769 18.23 -33.48 -21.95
N ALA A 770 19.36 -33.95 -21.42
CA ALA A 770 20.68 -33.45 -21.79
C ALA A 770 20.88 -33.60 -23.31
N ASP A 771 21.20 -32.50 -23.97
CA ASP A 771 21.39 -32.51 -25.42
C ASP A 771 22.77 -33.08 -25.79
N ASN A 772 22.85 -33.82 -26.90
CA ASN A 772 24.11 -34.39 -27.38
C ASN A 772 24.99 -33.35 -28.11
N LYS A 773 24.82 -32.05 -27.85
CA LYS A 773 25.66 -30.96 -28.36
C LYS A 773 26.55 -30.35 -27.28
N GLY A 774 26.36 -30.71 -26.02
CA GLY A 774 27.23 -30.33 -24.91
C GLY A 774 26.77 -29.08 -24.14
N ASP A 775 25.52 -28.66 -24.29
CA ASP A 775 24.91 -27.70 -23.35
C ASP A 775 24.75 -28.40 -21.98
N ASN A 776 25.19 -27.73 -20.91
CA ASN A 776 25.37 -28.38 -19.61
C ASN A 776 24.09 -28.37 -18.76
N ARG A 777 23.92 -29.42 -17.94
CA ARG A 777 22.76 -29.68 -17.06
C ARG A 777 22.58 -28.73 -15.86
N ARG A 778 22.95 -27.45 -15.99
CA ARG A 778 22.72 -26.40 -14.97
C ARG A 778 21.46 -25.57 -15.23
N ASN A 779 20.82 -25.81 -16.36
CA ASN A 779 20.36 -24.70 -17.20
C ASN A 779 18.82 -24.53 -17.19
N TYR A 780 18.06 -25.43 -16.53
CA TYR A 780 16.60 -25.32 -16.36
C TYR A 780 16.17 -24.71 -15.02
N THR A 781 16.86 -25.03 -13.92
CA THR A 781 16.61 -24.41 -12.61
C THR A 781 17.02 -22.94 -12.61
N GLU A 782 18.16 -22.60 -13.21
CA GLU A 782 18.63 -21.20 -13.42
C GLU A 782 17.67 -20.31 -14.25
N GLN A 783 16.52 -20.80 -14.70
CA GLN A 783 15.48 -20.05 -15.43
C GLN A 783 14.44 -19.39 -14.52
N TYR A 784 14.37 -19.81 -13.26
CA TYR A 784 13.48 -19.31 -12.22
C TYR A 784 14.34 -18.81 -11.06
N ARG A 785 13.97 -17.68 -10.43
CA ARG A 785 14.71 -17.12 -9.29
C ARG A 785 14.07 -17.57 -7.99
N GLU A 786 14.81 -18.36 -7.20
CA GLU A 786 14.38 -18.82 -5.87
C GLU A 786 12.97 -19.45 -5.92
N GLY A 787 12.90 -20.58 -6.60
CA GLY A 787 11.64 -21.23 -6.94
C GLY A 787 11.66 -21.98 -8.28
N ASN A 788 10.48 -22.47 -8.67
CA ASN A 788 10.34 -23.36 -9.82
C ASN A 788 9.19 -22.98 -10.78
N ALA A 789 9.06 -23.74 -11.87
CA ALA A 789 8.08 -23.52 -12.93
C ALA A 789 6.61 -23.54 -12.46
N GLU A 790 6.29 -24.31 -11.41
CA GLU A 790 4.94 -24.32 -10.84
C GLU A 790 4.69 -23.00 -10.10
N GLN A 791 5.61 -22.66 -9.19
CA GLN A 791 5.52 -21.48 -8.32
C GLN A 791 5.41 -20.18 -9.15
N TYR A 792 6.18 -20.05 -10.24
CA TYR A 792 6.09 -18.90 -11.15
C TYR A 792 4.94 -18.94 -12.16
N THR A 793 4.32 -20.10 -12.44
CA THR A 793 3.17 -20.15 -13.39
C THR A 793 2.05 -19.20 -12.93
N TRP A 794 1.89 -19.05 -11.62
CA TRP A 794 0.83 -18.27 -11.00
C TRP A 794 1.05 -16.75 -11.03
N MET A 795 2.23 -16.28 -11.44
CA MET A 795 2.65 -14.87 -11.31
C MET A 795 2.21 -13.98 -12.49
N ALA A 796 0.91 -13.99 -12.81
CA ALA A 796 0.27 -13.07 -13.76
C ALA A 796 -0.89 -12.29 -13.09
N PRO A 797 -0.62 -11.52 -12.02
CA PRO A 797 -1.65 -11.00 -11.10
C PRO A 797 -2.66 -10.06 -11.79
N HIS A 798 -2.26 -9.36 -12.85
CA HIS A 798 -3.18 -8.52 -13.62
C HIS A 798 -4.18 -9.31 -14.45
N ASP A 799 -3.87 -10.52 -14.92
CA ASP A 799 -4.72 -11.29 -15.84
C ASP A 799 -5.01 -12.72 -15.32
N ILE A 800 -5.38 -12.82 -14.04
CA ILE A 800 -5.66 -14.10 -13.37
C ILE A 800 -6.74 -14.92 -14.11
N ARG A 801 -7.80 -14.29 -14.63
CA ARG A 801 -8.79 -15.00 -15.49
C ARG A 801 -8.18 -15.49 -16.81
N GLY A 802 -7.28 -14.74 -17.44
CA GLY A 802 -6.52 -15.21 -18.61
C GLY A 802 -5.67 -16.43 -18.29
N LEU A 803 -4.96 -16.40 -17.15
CA LEU A 803 -4.16 -17.52 -16.67
C LEU A 803 -5.00 -18.76 -16.36
N ILE A 804 -6.13 -18.60 -15.66
CA ILE A 804 -7.09 -19.68 -15.38
C ILE A 804 -7.58 -20.34 -16.69
N ASN A 805 -7.86 -19.54 -17.72
CA ASN A 805 -8.22 -20.05 -19.03
C ASN A 805 -7.04 -20.82 -19.68
N ALA A 806 -5.82 -20.29 -19.62
CA ALA A 806 -4.62 -20.90 -20.21
C ALA A 806 -4.20 -22.24 -19.57
N VAL A 807 -4.39 -22.44 -18.26
CA VAL A 807 -4.11 -23.72 -17.58
C VAL A 807 -5.17 -24.80 -17.84
N GLY A 808 -6.21 -24.50 -18.64
CA GLY A 808 -7.28 -25.45 -19.02
C GLY A 808 -8.67 -25.10 -18.52
N GLY A 809 -8.90 -23.86 -18.07
CA GLY A 809 -10.15 -23.39 -17.48
C GLY A 809 -10.26 -23.70 -15.99
N GLU A 810 -11.27 -23.11 -15.34
CA GLU A 810 -11.40 -23.08 -13.88
C GLU A 810 -11.30 -24.45 -13.21
N LYS A 811 -11.91 -25.50 -13.78
CA LYS A 811 -11.84 -26.86 -13.22
C LYS A 811 -10.41 -27.43 -13.18
N ALA A 812 -9.58 -27.11 -14.17
CA ALA A 812 -8.17 -27.50 -14.19
C ALA A 812 -7.35 -26.66 -13.21
N ALA A 813 -7.61 -25.34 -13.16
CA ALA A 813 -6.98 -24.43 -12.20
C ALA A 813 -7.25 -24.86 -10.75
N LEU A 814 -8.51 -25.15 -10.40
CA LEU A 814 -8.91 -25.59 -9.06
C LEU A 814 -8.19 -26.87 -8.61
N ALA A 815 -8.17 -27.91 -9.44
CA ALA A 815 -7.51 -29.18 -9.11
C ALA A 815 -5.99 -29.03 -8.96
N ARG A 816 -5.38 -28.13 -9.74
CA ARG A 816 -3.96 -27.80 -9.65
C ARG A 816 -3.65 -26.98 -8.39
N LEU A 817 -4.44 -25.95 -8.08
CA LEU A 817 -4.31 -25.15 -6.85
C LEU A 817 -4.54 -25.98 -5.57
N ASP A 818 -5.49 -26.93 -5.59
CA ASP A 818 -5.70 -27.87 -4.48
C ASP A 818 -4.46 -28.74 -4.21
N THR A 819 -3.75 -29.13 -5.28
CA THR A 819 -2.45 -29.84 -5.18
C THR A 819 -1.36 -28.89 -4.69
N PHE A 820 -1.20 -27.74 -5.34
CA PHE A 820 -0.20 -26.71 -5.07
C PHE A 820 -0.22 -26.23 -3.62
N THR A 821 -1.42 -26.06 -3.06
CA THR A 821 -1.62 -25.64 -1.67
C THR A 821 -1.78 -26.81 -0.69
N THR A 822 -1.39 -28.04 -1.03
CA THR A 822 -1.36 -29.15 -0.07
C THR A 822 -0.30 -28.90 1.02
N TYR A 823 0.93 -28.62 0.59
CA TYR A 823 1.98 -28.00 1.39
C TYR A 823 1.96 -26.49 1.10
N VAL A 824 2.23 -25.63 2.09
CA VAL A 824 2.18 -24.16 1.92
C VAL A 824 3.54 -23.48 2.08
N ASN A 825 4.51 -24.12 2.71
CA ASN A 825 5.88 -23.63 2.82
C ASN A 825 6.90 -24.67 2.33
N ALA A 826 6.77 -25.11 1.07
CA ALA A 826 7.62 -26.12 0.46
C ALA A 826 8.73 -25.49 -0.41
N TYR A 827 10.00 -25.75 -0.06
CA TYR A 827 11.19 -25.22 -0.76
C TYR A 827 11.21 -25.55 -2.27
N GLU A 828 12.01 -24.83 -3.05
CA GLU A 828 12.05 -24.94 -4.53
C GLU A 828 12.26 -26.37 -5.08
N ASP A 829 13.00 -27.22 -4.34
CA ASP A 829 13.23 -28.66 -4.62
C ASP A 829 11.98 -29.57 -4.47
N LEU A 830 10.82 -29.02 -4.06
CA LEU A 830 9.53 -29.71 -4.04
C LEU A 830 8.58 -29.16 -5.14
N PRO A 831 8.88 -29.43 -6.43
CA PRO A 831 8.07 -28.95 -7.55
C PRO A 831 6.64 -29.50 -7.48
N GLY A 832 5.67 -28.62 -7.74
CA GLY A 832 4.25 -28.92 -7.60
C GLY A 832 3.60 -28.33 -6.34
N TYR A 833 4.35 -27.66 -5.45
CA TYR A 833 3.84 -27.08 -4.20
C TYR A 833 4.28 -25.63 -3.96
N MET A 834 3.53 -24.93 -3.11
CA MET A 834 3.69 -23.52 -2.79
C MET A 834 4.78 -23.27 -1.74
N TRP A 835 5.58 -22.23 -1.93
CA TRP A 835 6.57 -21.73 -0.98
C TRP A 835 6.12 -20.37 -0.45
N ILE A 836 5.33 -20.31 0.63
CA ILE A 836 4.80 -19.02 1.12
C ILE A 836 5.90 -18.10 1.64
N GLY A 837 6.93 -18.65 2.30
CA GLY A 837 8.13 -17.92 2.71
C GLY A 837 9.07 -17.56 1.55
N ASN A 838 8.51 -17.22 0.38
CA ASN A 838 9.20 -16.56 -0.72
C ASN A 838 8.20 -15.78 -1.62
N GLU A 839 8.65 -14.60 -2.01
CA GLU A 839 7.95 -13.54 -2.74
C GLU A 839 7.09 -13.96 -3.96
N PRO A 840 7.48 -14.93 -4.82
CA PRO A 840 6.67 -15.33 -5.98
C PRO A 840 5.31 -15.91 -5.62
N ASN A 841 5.07 -16.28 -4.35
CA ASN A 841 3.88 -17.02 -3.92
C ASN A 841 2.98 -16.26 -2.93
N PHE A 842 3.33 -15.03 -2.55
CA PHE A 842 2.51 -14.18 -1.68
C PHE A 842 1.05 -13.99 -2.17
N ALA A 843 0.86 -13.85 -3.49
CA ALA A 843 -0.46 -13.76 -4.12
C ALA A 843 -1.18 -15.11 -4.24
N SER A 844 -0.45 -16.22 -4.38
CA SER A 844 -1.02 -17.52 -4.75
C SER A 844 -2.15 -18.06 -3.83
N PRO A 845 -2.15 -17.83 -2.50
CA PRO A 845 -3.28 -18.17 -1.62
C PRO A 845 -4.62 -17.54 -2.02
N PHE A 846 -4.61 -16.38 -2.70
CA PHE A 846 -5.82 -15.60 -3.02
C PHE A 846 -6.45 -15.93 -4.38
N LEU A 847 -5.79 -16.72 -5.22
CA LEU A 847 -6.23 -17.01 -6.59
C LEU A 847 -7.61 -17.69 -6.68
N TYR A 848 -8.06 -18.42 -5.65
CA TYR A 848 -9.42 -18.96 -5.62
C TYR A 848 -10.50 -17.87 -5.59
N ASN A 849 -10.18 -16.63 -5.20
CA ASN A 849 -11.11 -15.50 -5.27
C ASN A 849 -11.52 -15.12 -6.70
N TRP A 850 -10.80 -15.59 -7.72
CA TRP A 850 -11.14 -15.47 -9.15
C TRP A 850 -11.88 -16.70 -9.71
N THR A 851 -12.30 -17.63 -8.84
CA THR A 851 -13.02 -18.89 -9.18
C THR A 851 -14.40 -18.93 -8.51
N SER A 852 -15.20 -19.97 -8.75
CA SER A 852 -16.45 -20.21 -8.01
C SER A 852 -16.24 -20.68 -6.57
N GLN A 853 -15.00 -20.93 -6.12
CA GLN A 853 -14.66 -21.55 -4.84
C GLN A 853 -13.80 -20.66 -3.89
N PRO A 854 -14.14 -19.38 -3.66
CA PRO A 854 -13.34 -18.44 -2.86
C PRO A 854 -13.18 -18.83 -1.38
N TYR A 855 -14.05 -19.71 -0.87
CA TYR A 855 -13.90 -20.31 0.45
C TYR A 855 -12.56 -21.07 0.61
N LYS A 856 -11.94 -21.52 -0.49
CA LYS A 856 -10.62 -22.16 -0.46
C LYS A 856 -9.50 -21.18 -0.11
N SER A 857 -9.49 -19.97 -0.68
CA SER A 857 -8.54 -18.92 -0.26
C SER A 857 -8.64 -18.61 1.23
N GLN A 858 -9.87 -18.53 1.76
CA GLN A 858 -10.12 -18.31 3.19
C GLN A 858 -9.53 -19.44 4.05
N ALA A 859 -9.64 -20.69 3.63
CA ALA A 859 -9.04 -21.84 4.32
C ALA A 859 -7.51 -21.90 4.19
N VAL A 860 -6.94 -21.63 3.01
CA VAL A 860 -5.49 -21.64 2.78
C VAL A 860 -4.81 -20.53 3.58
N VAL A 861 -5.33 -19.30 3.52
CA VAL A 861 -4.81 -18.14 4.29
C VAL A 861 -4.93 -18.39 5.79
N GLN A 862 -6.06 -18.90 6.29
CA GLN A 862 -6.18 -19.25 7.72
C GLN A 862 -5.10 -20.24 8.15
N ARG A 863 -4.83 -21.29 7.36
CA ARG A 863 -3.78 -22.28 7.67
C ARG A 863 -2.38 -21.66 7.66
N ILE A 864 -2.06 -20.75 6.74
CA ILE A 864 -0.79 -20.02 6.73
C ILE A 864 -0.65 -19.19 8.03
N ARG A 865 -1.63 -18.31 8.34
CA ARG A 865 -1.64 -17.46 9.56
C ARG A 865 -1.53 -18.27 10.86
N THR A 866 -1.99 -19.53 10.85
CA THR A 866 -1.97 -20.45 12.00
C THR A 866 -0.65 -21.21 12.12
N ASN A 867 -0.14 -21.77 11.02
CA ASN A 867 0.93 -22.75 11.04
C ASN A 867 2.31 -22.14 10.77
N GLN A 868 2.38 -21.19 9.82
CA GLN A 868 3.63 -20.65 9.28
C GLN A 868 4.07 -19.35 9.97
N PHE A 869 3.18 -18.74 10.76
CA PHE A 869 3.50 -17.57 11.59
C PHE A 869 3.25 -17.89 13.07
N THR A 870 4.23 -17.64 13.93
CA THR A 870 4.14 -17.94 15.38
C THR A 870 4.70 -16.80 16.23
N THR A 871 4.48 -16.85 17.55
CA THR A 871 4.99 -15.85 18.52
C THR A 871 6.39 -16.17 19.06
N LYS A 872 7.13 -17.06 18.38
CA LYS A 872 8.49 -17.48 18.72
C LYS A 872 9.55 -16.77 17.86
N VAL A 873 10.81 -17.07 18.14
CA VAL A 873 11.98 -16.59 17.39
C VAL A 873 12.07 -17.16 15.98
N ASP A 874 11.63 -18.41 15.78
CA ASP A 874 11.34 -19.07 14.49
C ASP A 874 9.97 -18.64 13.91
N GLY A 875 9.46 -17.45 14.25
CA GLY A 875 8.05 -17.08 14.06
C GLY A 875 7.62 -16.64 12.66
N ILE A 876 8.52 -16.64 11.67
CA ILE A 876 8.32 -16.19 10.28
C ILE A 876 8.81 -17.32 9.35
N PRO A 877 8.15 -17.61 8.20
CA PRO A 877 8.42 -18.83 7.41
C PRO A 877 9.66 -18.75 6.49
N GLY A 878 9.99 -17.56 6.00
CA GLY A 878 11.17 -17.26 5.18
C GLY A 878 11.94 -16.07 5.74
N ASN A 879 12.71 -15.42 4.88
CA ASN A 879 13.20 -14.07 5.10
C ASN A 879 12.04 -13.11 5.44
N ASP A 880 12.31 -12.00 6.14
CA ASP A 880 11.32 -10.91 6.28
C ASP A 880 11.46 -9.84 5.17
N ASP A 881 12.58 -9.83 4.43
CA ASP A 881 12.95 -8.94 3.31
C ASP A 881 12.36 -7.52 3.39
N LEU A 882 12.96 -6.74 4.31
CA LEU A 882 12.60 -5.36 4.67
C LEU A 882 11.17 -5.16 5.23
N GLY A 883 10.49 -6.25 5.59
CA GLY A 883 9.12 -6.27 6.11
C GLY A 883 8.07 -6.72 5.09
N ALA A 884 8.46 -7.38 3.99
CA ALA A 884 7.56 -7.87 2.96
C ALA A 884 6.69 -9.06 3.43
N GLU A 885 7.30 -10.08 4.04
CA GLU A 885 6.58 -11.22 4.66
C GLU A 885 5.71 -10.74 5.85
N SER A 886 6.25 -9.88 6.72
CA SER A 886 5.44 -9.21 7.76
C SER A 886 4.28 -8.39 7.18
N GLY A 887 4.47 -7.70 6.06
CA GLY A 887 3.42 -6.95 5.38
C GLY A 887 2.30 -7.85 4.87
N TRP A 888 2.63 -9.07 4.41
CA TRP A 888 1.66 -10.09 4.06
C TRP A 888 0.83 -10.53 5.27
N LEU A 889 1.45 -10.71 6.44
CA LEU A 889 0.75 -11.06 7.67
C LEU A 889 -0.21 -9.96 8.12
N VAL A 890 0.22 -8.69 8.10
CA VAL A 890 -0.64 -7.54 8.45
C VAL A 890 -1.89 -7.51 7.55
N TRP A 891 -1.69 -7.58 6.23
CA TRP A 891 -2.80 -7.62 5.27
C TRP A 891 -3.73 -8.80 5.51
N SER A 892 -3.18 -10.02 5.52
CA SER A 892 -3.98 -11.23 5.62
C SER A 892 -4.77 -11.27 6.93
N MET A 893 -4.24 -10.83 8.07
CA MET A 893 -4.97 -10.79 9.35
C MET A 893 -6.12 -9.78 9.37
N LEU A 894 -6.07 -8.73 8.55
CA LEU A 894 -7.20 -7.80 8.32
C LEU A 894 -8.29 -8.39 7.42
N GLY A 895 -8.06 -9.56 6.80
CA GLY A 895 -8.98 -10.15 5.84
C GLY A 895 -8.86 -9.58 4.42
N LEU A 896 -7.73 -8.95 4.10
CA LEU A 896 -7.51 -8.15 2.89
C LEU A 896 -6.17 -8.54 2.23
N TYR A 897 -6.00 -8.31 0.91
CA TYR A 897 -4.68 -8.37 0.26
C TYR A 897 -4.63 -7.57 -1.06
N PRO A 898 -3.54 -6.82 -1.37
CA PRO A 898 -3.42 -5.99 -2.57
C PRO A 898 -2.94 -6.78 -3.81
N GLU A 899 -3.69 -7.81 -4.20
CA GLU A 899 -3.31 -8.80 -5.23
C GLU A 899 -2.74 -8.22 -6.53
N ILE A 900 -3.33 -7.13 -7.04
CA ILE A 900 -3.01 -6.59 -8.37
C ILE A 900 -2.16 -5.31 -8.23
N PRO A 901 -0.88 -5.33 -8.63
CA PRO A 901 -0.03 -4.13 -8.58
C PRO A 901 -0.58 -2.97 -9.41
N ALA A 902 -0.37 -1.74 -8.93
CA ALA A 902 -0.89 -0.50 -9.52
C ALA A 902 -2.44 -0.43 -9.72
N VAL A 903 -3.21 -1.25 -8.99
CA VAL A 903 -4.68 -1.15 -8.91
C VAL A 903 -5.09 -0.90 -7.45
N ALA A 904 -5.82 0.18 -7.22
CA ALA A 904 -6.32 0.56 -5.90
C ALA A 904 -7.54 -0.30 -5.53
N GLY A 905 -7.29 -1.44 -4.88
CA GLY A 905 -8.32 -2.35 -4.42
C GLY A 905 -7.74 -3.65 -3.89
N LEU A 906 -8.49 -4.30 -3.00
CA LEU A 906 -8.04 -5.44 -2.22
C LEU A 906 -8.93 -6.66 -2.51
N THR A 907 -8.31 -7.84 -2.59
CA THR A 907 -9.01 -9.11 -2.56
C THR A 907 -9.31 -9.50 -1.10
N LEU A 908 -10.43 -10.20 -0.87
CA LEU A 908 -11.05 -10.34 0.44
C LEU A 908 -11.06 -11.79 0.94
N VAL A 909 -10.71 -11.99 2.21
CA VAL A 909 -10.81 -13.25 2.95
C VAL A 909 -11.37 -12.99 4.36
N SER A 910 -11.39 -13.99 5.24
CA SER A 910 -11.88 -13.85 6.61
C SER A 910 -10.89 -13.06 7.50
N PRO A 911 -11.29 -11.92 8.10
CA PRO A 911 -10.46 -11.21 9.09
C PRO A 911 -10.27 -12.04 10.37
N THR A 912 -9.14 -11.84 11.05
CA THR A 912 -8.85 -12.49 12.34
C THR A 912 -9.62 -11.84 13.50
N PHE A 913 -9.71 -10.51 13.49
CA PHE A 913 -10.15 -9.70 14.63
C PHE A 913 -11.66 -9.41 14.62
N GLU A 914 -12.25 -9.17 15.79
CA GLU A 914 -13.65 -8.75 15.92
C GLU A 914 -13.85 -7.36 15.31
N LYS A 915 -12.85 -6.49 15.43
CA LYS A 915 -12.83 -5.16 14.85
C LYS A 915 -11.41 -4.71 14.56
N ALA A 916 -11.21 -4.05 13.42
CA ALA A 916 -10.01 -3.28 13.10
C ALA A 916 -10.42 -1.89 12.59
N VAL A 917 -9.63 -0.85 12.91
CA VAL A 917 -9.82 0.51 12.38
C VAL A 917 -8.52 0.97 11.74
N ILE A 918 -8.57 1.27 10.45
CA ILE A 918 -7.42 1.74 9.66
C ILE A 918 -7.51 3.27 9.57
N TRP A 919 -6.42 3.93 9.95
CA TRP A 919 -6.28 5.38 10.01
C TRP A 919 -5.14 5.87 9.12
N GLN A 920 -5.42 6.89 8.30
CA GLN A 920 -4.41 7.65 7.58
C GLN A 920 -4.17 8.96 8.34
N GLY A 921 -3.17 8.96 9.22
CA GLY A 921 -3.01 9.99 10.25
C GLY A 921 -4.22 10.05 11.18
N GLU A 922 -4.95 11.17 11.14
CA GLU A 922 -6.18 11.42 11.91
C GLU A 922 -7.47 11.11 11.12
N ASN A 923 -7.36 10.72 9.85
CA ASN A 923 -8.51 10.41 9.00
C ASN A 923 -8.81 8.92 9.10
N ARG A 924 -10.06 8.54 9.40
CA ARG A 924 -10.46 7.12 9.40
C ARG A 924 -10.74 6.67 7.98
N LEU A 925 -9.93 5.75 7.46
CA LEU A 925 -10.04 5.24 6.10
C LEU A 925 -10.96 4.02 6.02
N MET A 926 -10.87 3.11 6.98
CA MET A 926 -11.66 1.88 6.98
C MET A 926 -12.02 1.41 8.39
N THR A 927 -13.23 0.89 8.55
CA THR A 927 -13.69 0.18 9.76
C THR A 927 -14.06 -1.24 9.39
N ILE A 928 -13.28 -2.22 9.84
CA ILE A 928 -13.58 -3.65 9.69
C ILE A 928 -14.25 -4.15 10.96
N LYS A 929 -15.31 -4.96 10.84
CA LYS A 929 -15.91 -5.73 11.93
C LYS A 929 -16.21 -7.15 11.47
N ALA A 930 -16.15 -8.10 12.40
CA ALA A 930 -16.45 -9.50 12.15
C ALA A 930 -17.34 -10.09 13.25
N GLN A 931 -18.55 -10.51 12.89
CA GLN A 931 -19.37 -11.34 13.75
C GLN A 931 -18.82 -12.77 13.74
N ASN A 932 -18.68 -13.37 14.93
CA ASN A 932 -17.98 -14.65 15.16
C ASN A 932 -16.49 -14.62 14.72
N PRO A 933 -15.65 -13.77 15.33
CA PRO A 933 -14.22 -13.72 15.02
C PRO A 933 -13.53 -15.08 15.26
N GLY A 934 -12.41 -15.32 14.56
CA GLY A 934 -11.70 -16.61 14.58
C GLY A 934 -12.40 -17.75 13.82
N LYS A 935 -13.49 -17.48 13.08
CA LYS A 935 -14.17 -18.45 12.21
C LYS A 935 -13.69 -18.33 10.77
N THR A 936 -13.35 -19.46 10.15
CA THR A 936 -12.62 -19.49 8.86
C THR A 936 -13.37 -18.88 7.68
N TYR A 937 -14.71 -19.00 7.60
CA TYR A 937 -15.43 -18.74 6.35
C TYR A 937 -16.39 -17.55 6.43
N VAL A 938 -16.30 -16.65 5.46
CA VAL A 938 -17.26 -15.56 5.26
C VAL A 938 -18.61 -16.13 4.84
N GLN A 939 -19.67 -15.75 5.56
CA GLN A 939 -21.06 -16.13 5.30
C GLN A 939 -21.81 -15.01 4.57
N ASN A 940 -21.47 -13.76 4.91
CA ASN A 940 -21.85 -12.56 4.16
C ASN A 940 -20.90 -11.41 4.53
N LEU A 941 -20.87 -10.38 3.69
CA LEU A 941 -20.25 -9.08 3.96
C LEU A 941 -21.26 -7.98 3.61
N LYS A 942 -21.22 -6.88 4.38
CA LYS A 942 -21.78 -5.60 3.97
C LYS A 942 -20.67 -4.57 3.81
N VAL A 943 -20.74 -3.78 2.75
CA VAL A 943 -19.93 -2.58 2.53
C VAL A 943 -20.86 -1.37 2.69
N ASP A 944 -20.58 -0.52 3.67
CA ASP A 944 -21.37 0.66 4.04
C ASP A 944 -22.88 0.35 4.19
N GLY A 945 -23.16 -0.79 4.84
CA GLY A 945 -24.51 -1.30 5.09
C GLY A 945 -25.18 -2.00 3.91
N LYS A 946 -24.69 -1.84 2.69
CA LYS A 946 -25.17 -2.53 1.47
C LYS A 946 -24.59 -3.95 1.41
N ALA A 947 -25.37 -4.93 0.96
CA ALA A 947 -24.88 -6.31 0.82
C ALA A 947 -23.82 -6.40 -0.30
N HIS A 948 -22.67 -7.00 0.01
CA HIS A 948 -21.54 -7.10 -0.90
C HIS A 948 -21.21 -8.57 -1.16
N ASP A 949 -21.55 -9.05 -2.35
CA ASP A 949 -21.36 -10.45 -2.77
C ASP A 949 -20.23 -10.54 -3.80
N SER A 950 -19.05 -10.05 -3.38
CA SER A 950 -17.80 -10.03 -4.14
C SER A 950 -16.62 -10.29 -3.23
N THR A 951 -15.60 -10.95 -3.77
CA THR A 951 -14.28 -11.13 -3.18
C THR A 951 -13.33 -9.95 -3.45
N TRP A 952 -13.79 -8.85 -4.06
CA TRP A 952 -12.99 -7.65 -4.31
C TRP A 952 -13.60 -6.40 -3.67
N LEU A 953 -12.73 -5.50 -3.22
CA LEU A 953 -13.08 -4.18 -2.71
C LEU A 953 -12.21 -3.12 -3.43
N PRO A 954 -12.76 -2.32 -4.35
CA PRO A 954 -12.09 -1.11 -4.84
C PRO A 954 -11.81 -0.15 -3.68
N ILE A 955 -10.70 0.58 -3.72
CA ILE A 955 -10.34 1.58 -2.71
C ILE A 955 -10.10 2.94 -3.38
N ASP A 956 -10.67 3.98 -2.77
CA ASP A 956 -10.22 5.37 -2.96
C ASP A 956 -9.43 5.80 -1.72
N PRO A 957 -8.09 5.98 -1.81
CA PRO A 957 -7.28 6.47 -0.69
C PRO A 957 -7.56 7.93 -0.30
N SER A 958 -8.34 8.65 -1.11
CA SER A 958 -8.88 9.99 -0.83
C SER A 958 -10.32 9.95 -0.30
N GLY A 959 -10.92 8.76 -0.16
CA GLY A 959 -12.29 8.56 0.28
C GLY A 959 -12.49 8.65 1.80
N GLY A 960 -13.77 8.58 2.21
CA GLY A 960 -14.16 8.52 3.61
C GLY A 960 -14.08 7.09 4.20
N ASN A 961 -14.47 6.98 5.48
CA ASN A 961 -14.46 5.74 6.26
C ASN A 961 -15.35 4.61 5.70
N VAL A 962 -14.76 3.71 4.89
CA VAL A 962 -15.41 2.51 4.34
C VAL A 962 -15.67 1.49 5.44
N LYS A 963 -16.93 1.04 5.60
CA LYS A 963 -17.32 0.09 6.66
C LYS A 963 -17.54 -1.31 6.11
N LEU A 964 -16.73 -2.27 6.57
CA LEU A 964 -16.81 -3.69 6.25
C LEU A 964 -17.39 -4.47 7.42
N ASP A 965 -18.68 -4.81 7.39
CA ASP A 965 -19.33 -5.64 8.42
C ASP A 965 -19.43 -7.09 7.91
N PHE A 966 -18.48 -7.94 8.29
CA PHE A 966 -18.44 -9.38 7.99
C PHE A 966 -19.30 -10.20 8.96
N THR A 967 -19.91 -11.28 8.45
CA THR A 967 -20.42 -12.40 9.27
C THR A 967 -19.61 -13.66 8.95
N LEU A 968 -19.02 -14.30 9.96
CA LEU A 968 -18.18 -15.49 9.78
C LEU A 968 -18.81 -16.77 10.37
N GLY A 969 -18.32 -17.94 9.95
CA GLY A 969 -18.81 -19.26 10.38
C GLY A 969 -17.84 -20.43 10.11
N ASP A 970 -18.11 -21.58 10.71
CA ASP A 970 -17.27 -22.80 10.66
C ASP A 970 -17.34 -23.58 9.33
N LYS A 971 -18.28 -23.26 8.44
CA LYS A 971 -18.52 -23.98 7.18
C LYS A 971 -18.36 -23.05 5.97
N PRO A 972 -17.86 -23.55 4.83
CA PRO A 972 -17.90 -22.83 3.56
C PRO A 972 -19.30 -22.31 3.23
N SER A 973 -19.36 -21.14 2.59
CA SER A 973 -20.59 -20.56 2.05
C SER A 973 -20.43 -20.28 0.54
N CYS A 974 -21.51 -19.84 -0.11
CA CYS A 974 -21.50 -19.42 -1.51
C CYS A 974 -21.24 -17.90 -1.71
N TRP A 975 -20.78 -17.19 -0.67
CA TRP A 975 -20.41 -15.79 -0.76
C TRP A 975 -19.23 -15.58 -1.73
N GLY A 976 -19.40 -14.66 -2.69
CA GLY A 976 -18.42 -14.39 -3.74
C GLY A 976 -18.41 -15.40 -4.91
N SER A 977 -19.13 -16.51 -4.83
CA SER A 977 -19.13 -17.58 -5.85
C SER A 977 -19.88 -17.27 -7.16
N LYS A 978 -20.39 -16.04 -7.37
CA LYS A 978 -21.32 -15.70 -8.47
C LYS A 978 -20.61 -15.04 -9.67
N PRO A 979 -20.32 -15.77 -10.77
CA PRO A 979 -19.33 -15.33 -11.77
C PRO A 979 -19.92 -14.47 -12.91
N ALA A 980 -20.85 -13.56 -12.61
CA ALA A 980 -21.51 -12.73 -13.64
C ALA A 980 -21.77 -11.27 -13.25
N ALA A 981 -21.76 -10.92 -11.96
CA ALA A 981 -22.16 -9.58 -11.50
C ALA A 981 -21.08 -8.82 -10.70
N ASN A 982 -20.22 -9.54 -9.96
CA ASN A 982 -19.39 -8.97 -8.89
C ASN A 982 -18.06 -9.74 -8.73
N ILE A 983 -17.27 -9.89 -9.80
CA ILE A 983 -15.99 -10.63 -9.77
C ILE A 983 -14.81 -9.66 -9.59
N PRO A 984 -13.76 -10.01 -8.81
CA PRO A 984 -12.47 -9.31 -8.87
C PRO A 984 -11.95 -9.10 -10.31
N PRO A 985 -11.36 -7.95 -10.64
CA PRO A 985 -11.00 -7.60 -12.01
C PRO A 985 -9.90 -8.51 -12.60
N SER A 986 -9.82 -8.58 -13.92
CA SER A 986 -8.73 -9.26 -14.64
C SER A 986 -8.57 -8.60 -15.99
N PHE A 987 -7.36 -8.20 -16.33
CA PHE A 987 -7.05 -7.20 -17.33
C PHE A 987 -6.37 -7.82 -18.56
N GLY A 988 -7.16 -8.20 -19.56
CA GLY A 988 -6.69 -8.89 -20.78
C GLY A 988 -5.92 -7.99 -21.76
N PRO A 989 -4.93 -8.51 -22.50
CA PRO A 989 -4.00 -7.68 -23.31
C PRO A 989 -4.62 -7.01 -24.55
N ASP A 990 -5.92 -7.20 -24.81
CA ASP A 990 -6.69 -6.47 -25.81
C ASP A 990 -7.19 -5.10 -25.31
N GLY A 991 -7.04 -4.82 -24.00
CA GLY A 991 -7.51 -3.62 -23.33
C GLY A 991 -8.84 -3.80 -22.58
N ASN A 992 -9.52 -4.93 -22.75
CA ASN A 992 -10.74 -5.27 -22.02
C ASN A 992 -10.45 -6.03 -20.72
N ASP A 993 -11.50 -6.32 -19.96
CA ASP A 993 -11.44 -7.25 -18.83
C ASP A 993 -11.64 -8.70 -19.33
N THR A 994 -10.74 -9.61 -18.96
CA THR A 994 -10.77 -11.02 -19.36
C THR A 994 -11.95 -11.75 -18.71
N ALA A 995 -12.96 -12.12 -19.48
CA ALA A 995 -14.11 -12.88 -18.98
C ALA A 995 -13.71 -14.28 -18.44
N LEU A 996 -14.41 -14.75 -17.40
CA LEU A 996 -14.36 -16.15 -16.98
C LEU A 996 -15.18 -17.00 -17.97
N ILE A 997 -14.61 -18.10 -18.48
CA ILE A 997 -15.29 -18.98 -19.44
C ILE A 997 -16.22 -19.98 -18.71
N GLY A 998 -17.18 -19.41 -17.97
CA GLY A 998 -18.18 -20.12 -17.15
C GLY A 998 -17.64 -20.70 -15.83
N PRO A 999 -18.50 -20.88 -14.81
CA PRO A 999 -18.11 -21.55 -13.58
C PRO A 999 -17.80 -23.02 -13.81
N ALA A 1000 -16.77 -23.54 -13.13
CA ALA A 1000 -16.54 -24.98 -13.04
C ALA A 1000 -17.75 -25.71 -12.42
N GLU A 1001 -18.28 -25.15 -11.33
CA GLU A 1001 -19.33 -25.73 -10.50
C GLU A 1001 -20.20 -24.61 -9.90
N ILE A 1002 -21.52 -24.82 -9.80
CA ILE A 1002 -22.44 -23.89 -9.12
C ILE A 1002 -22.52 -24.27 -7.65
N CYS A 1003 -22.30 -23.30 -6.75
CA CYS A 1003 -22.29 -23.54 -5.30
C CYS A 1003 -23.70 -23.88 -4.76
N ASP A 1004 -23.82 -25.02 -4.08
CA ASP A 1004 -25.01 -25.44 -3.32
C ASP A 1004 -24.82 -25.14 -1.83
N PRO A 1005 -25.63 -24.25 -1.22
CA PRO A 1005 -25.52 -23.89 0.19
C PRO A 1005 -26.17 -24.89 1.17
N GLN A 1006 -26.89 -25.93 0.71
CA GLN A 1006 -27.57 -26.88 1.60
C GLN A 1006 -26.76 -28.15 1.90
N ALA A 1007 -25.72 -28.43 1.11
CA ALA A 1007 -25.00 -29.69 1.21
C ALA A 1007 -23.98 -29.71 2.38
N THR A 1008 -23.83 -30.87 3.05
CA THR A 1008 -23.07 -31.00 4.31
C THR A 1008 -21.56 -30.84 4.17
N LYS A 1009 -21.03 -31.11 2.97
CA LYS A 1009 -19.99 -30.32 2.31
C LYS A 1009 -20.66 -29.66 1.09
N PRO A 1010 -20.23 -28.51 0.55
CA PRO A 1010 -20.71 -28.04 -0.75
C PRO A 1010 -20.60 -29.17 -1.77
N THR A 1011 -21.75 -29.64 -2.29
CA THR A 1011 -21.85 -30.86 -3.11
C THR A 1011 -22.54 -30.50 -4.41
N VAL A 1012 -21.95 -30.96 -5.51
CA VAL A 1012 -22.11 -30.31 -6.80
C VAL A 1012 -23.34 -30.83 -7.53
N VAL A 1013 -24.29 -29.95 -7.83
CA VAL A 1013 -25.33 -30.21 -8.83
C VAL A 1013 -24.76 -29.85 -10.20
N THR A 1014 -24.42 -30.85 -11.01
CA THR A 1014 -24.01 -30.62 -12.40
C THR A 1014 -25.15 -29.98 -13.19
N ALA A 1015 -24.88 -28.80 -13.76
CA ALA A 1015 -25.82 -28.15 -14.67
C ALA A 1015 -26.10 -29.07 -15.86
N LYS A 1016 -27.32 -29.61 -15.94
CA LYS A 1016 -27.79 -30.30 -17.16
C LYS A 1016 -27.78 -29.29 -18.30
N LYS A 1017 -27.20 -29.68 -19.44
CA LYS A 1017 -27.38 -28.96 -20.70
C LYS A 1017 -28.86 -29.01 -21.09
N GLY A 1018 -29.62 -27.98 -20.73
CA GLY A 1018 -30.78 -27.57 -21.51
C GLY A 1018 -30.29 -27.07 -22.87
N GLY A 1019 -31.01 -27.42 -23.93
CA GLY A 1019 -30.84 -26.81 -25.25
C GLY A 1019 -32.02 -25.90 -25.54
N GLU A 1020 -31.73 -24.84 -26.30
CA GLU A 1020 -32.64 -23.74 -26.71
C GLU A 1020 -33.11 -22.83 -25.56
#